data_AF-A0A2V9HXD4-F1
#
_entry.id   AF-A0A2V9HXD4-F1
#
_cell.length_a   1.000
_cell.length_b   1.000
_cell.length_c   1.000
_cell.angle_alpha   90.00
_cell.angle_beta   90.00
_cell.angle_gamma   90.00
#
_symmetry.space_group_name_H-M   'P 1'
#
loop_
_entity.id
_entity.type
_entity.pdbx_description
1 polymer ?
#
loop_
_entity_poly.entity_id
_entity_poly.type
_entity_poly.pdbx_seq_one_letter_code
_entity_poly.pdbx_strand_id
1 'polypeptide(L)'
;MFVHSPDFWFNLCQETRMPLQLWTLLAGLVIGASPQNAAIDHFEKKVRPVLAAYCYACHSKSAAAPQGGLLLDSTEGIRRGGNSGPAIKPGDPENSLLIRAIRQTDKKLKMPPGDPLSSEVVADFELWIREGASLPAEPAATDKKQPSPWSLQKPRLSAFPTVRSQGWVRNDIDRFVLSRLEARNLSPSAEADKRTLIRRATYDLSGLPPTAEEVERFVHDASPQAYERLIDRLLASPRYGERWGRHWLDVARYSDSVNDSVNTAQRFPWSYTYRDWVIRALNEDLPYDQFVLYQLAADRLPKAEPRHLAALGFLSLGRDFPNSYPETVDDRIDAVSRGLLGLTVACARCHDHKYDPIPTRDYYSLYSILSNIREPDKLPLLGKPVGLSQKQAAYQERLDRIQKVYQEYRIRRHAEMVAFFKTQAAEHMVAARDAEGLSNPEIEDLVRDRQLNQHLLVRWQKHLRDAKESGEPLFRLWHAAAAIPEKEFATKWPAVRRTAKGASLLEAELDAKPIASLRDLAQSYAAALRKYNRAQPFGDPEADRLRAIVRGPKSPLDVPFEEFDLICTEGDRNNMRSIRVRYNAMLAQAAYDGAAPRAMAVEDLPHPVPAHVFLRGNPNNPGALAPPRFLSCLGGSDERAFKDGSGRLELARSIIDAENPLTARVIVNRVWMHHFGSGLVRTPSDFGFRGDPPTHPELLDYLALKFVESGWSLKKLHRLLMTSAAYRQASGDNEAGRKIDPENQLLWRMNRRRLEIESLRDSMLAAAGRLDLTMGGVPFSLTAQPSVPRRSVYGYIERGRVPGLLSAFDFASPDQHAPMRYVTTVPQQALFFLNSPFVAEQARALTSRPEVAAAPTASEKVRNLYRAIFAREPDGAELEASLKFLSSGAEQAVGADTASPWQYGVAEFRADTGRVESFTPFTVFVSDRWQGCSVLPATRFGKAVIRAAGGEPGGLPDQAVIRRWVSPVSGKLNIEGTLQHGQPAVPYGDGVRGRIVSSRDGELASWSVNGSSAETKLNGIKVEKGDTISFVVDARLDPENDGFTWAPVIRCGEQSWSAKSDFAGPSPRPLDVWARFAQVLLETNEFAFVD
;
A
#
# COMPACT_ATOMS: atom_id res chain seq x y z
N MET A 1 -14.82 -29.07 -2.56
CA MET A 1 -15.98 -30.00 -2.63
C MET A 1 -17.08 -29.26 -3.37
N PHE A 2 -17.63 -29.86 -4.44
CA PHE A 2 -18.54 -29.33 -5.50
C PHE A 2 -17.85 -28.38 -6.50
N VAL A 3 -17.43 -28.73 -7.72
CA VAL A 3 -17.82 -29.64 -8.86
C VAL A 3 -18.68 -28.96 -9.95
N HIS A 4 -18.14 -29.05 -11.17
CA HIS A 4 -18.62 -28.60 -12.49
C HIS A 4 -19.92 -29.27 -12.99
N SER A 5 -20.71 -28.55 -13.81
CA SER A 5 -21.47 -29.12 -14.93
C SER A 5 -21.80 -28.06 -16.01
N PRO A 6 -21.76 -28.37 -17.34
CA PRO A 6 -21.95 -27.43 -18.46
C PRO A 6 -23.40 -27.25 -18.94
N ASP A 7 -24.41 -27.87 -18.33
CA ASP A 7 -25.76 -27.99 -18.91
C ASP A 7 -26.69 -26.77 -18.72
N PHE A 8 -26.21 -25.69 -18.08
CA PHE A 8 -27.05 -24.53 -17.80
C PHE A 8 -27.25 -23.59 -19.01
N TRP A 9 -26.39 -23.66 -20.02
CA TRP A 9 -26.42 -22.72 -21.16
C TRP A 9 -27.36 -23.13 -22.30
N PHE A 10 -27.88 -24.36 -22.32
CA PHE A 10 -28.64 -24.87 -23.46
C PHE A 10 -30.14 -24.52 -23.45
N ASN A 11 -30.71 -24.13 -22.29
CA ASN A 11 -32.16 -23.97 -22.14
C ASN A 11 -32.72 -22.55 -22.29
N LEU A 12 -31.91 -21.53 -22.57
CA LEU A 12 -32.39 -20.13 -22.63
C LEU A 12 -32.77 -19.62 -24.04
N CYS A 13 -32.69 -20.44 -25.09
CA CYS A 13 -32.83 -19.98 -26.49
C CYS A 13 -34.10 -20.43 -27.24
N GLN A 14 -35.14 -20.97 -26.58
CA GLN A 14 -36.32 -21.51 -27.29
C GLN A 14 -37.59 -20.66 -27.32
N GLU A 15 -37.70 -19.52 -26.64
CA GLU A 15 -38.95 -18.74 -26.70
C GLU A 15 -38.71 -17.25 -26.90
N THR A 16 -38.67 -16.82 -28.18
CA THR A 16 -39.35 -15.61 -28.67
C THR A 16 -39.18 -15.50 -30.19
N ARG A 17 -40.30 -15.56 -30.91
CA ARG A 17 -40.39 -15.39 -32.37
C ARG A 17 -40.35 -13.90 -32.73
N MET A 18 -39.43 -13.48 -33.61
CA MET A 18 -39.50 -12.22 -34.35
C MET A 18 -39.26 -12.44 -35.86
N PRO A 19 -39.92 -11.66 -36.74
CA PRO A 19 -40.08 -11.98 -38.17
C PRO A 19 -38.90 -11.62 -39.08
N LEU A 20 -38.82 -12.36 -40.19
CA LEU A 20 -37.69 -12.57 -41.11
C LEU A 20 -37.35 -11.40 -42.08
N GLN A 21 -37.69 -10.14 -41.78
CA GLN A 21 -37.47 -9.01 -42.70
C GLN A 21 -36.38 -8.01 -42.26
N LEU A 22 -35.65 -8.28 -41.17
CA LEU A 22 -34.54 -7.43 -40.70
C LEU A 22 -33.13 -7.99 -40.98
N TRP A 23 -33.00 -9.11 -41.71
CA TRP A 23 -31.70 -9.76 -41.95
C TRP A 23 -30.95 -9.31 -43.22
N THR A 24 -31.56 -8.52 -44.10
CA THR A 24 -30.91 -8.10 -45.37
C THR A 24 -30.30 -6.70 -45.36
N LEU A 25 -30.34 -5.96 -44.23
CA LEU A 25 -29.70 -4.64 -44.09
C LEU A 25 -28.58 -4.58 -43.05
N LEU A 26 -28.17 -5.73 -42.50
CA LEU A 26 -27.10 -5.87 -41.49
C LEU A 26 -25.96 -6.81 -41.93
N ALA A 27 -25.78 -7.00 -43.24
CA ALA A 27 -24.64 -7.72 -43.83
C ALA A 27 -23.58 -6.78 -44.44
N GLY A 28 -23.57 -5.51 -44.03
CA GLY A 28 -22.70 -4.48 -44.58
C GLY A 28 -21.99 -3.64 -43.53
N LEU A 29 -21.39 -4.25 -42.50
CA LEU A 29 -20.34 -3.67 -41.66
C LEU A 29 -19.73 -4.71 -40.69
N VAL A 30 -19.37 -5.88 -41.21
CA VAL A 30 -18.25 -6.63 -40.62
C VAL A 30 -17.02 -6.01 -41.25
N ILE A 31 -16.22 -5.28 -40.46
CA ILE A 31 -14.85 -4.95 -40.82
C ILE A 31 -14.12 -6.30 -40.84
N GLY A 32 -14.14 -6.97 -41.99
CA GLY A 32 -13.29 -8.12 -42.24
C GLY A 32 -11.85 -7.65 -42.07
N ALA A 33 -11.13 -8.25 -41.12
CA ALA A 33 -9.68 -8.11 -41.09
C ALA A 33 -9.17 -8.46 -42.48
N SER A 34 -8.50 -7.51 -43.12
CA SER A 34 -7.91 -7.73 -44.45
C SER A 34 -7.02 -8.99 -44.37
N PRO A 35 -6.91 -9.82 -45.43
CA PRO A 35 -6.05 -11.01 -45.42
C PRO A 35 -4.62 -10.74 -44.94
N GLN A 36 -4.12 -9.51 -45.19
CA GLN A 36 -2.85 -8.99 -44.72
C GLN A 36 -2.72 -8.93 -43.17
N ASN A 37 -3.79 -8.59 -42.45
CA ASN A 37 -3.78 -8.46 -40.99
C ASN A 37 -3.71 -9.82 -40.31
N ALA A 38 -4.37 -10.84 -40.86
CA ALA A 38 -4.31 -12.21 -40.33
C ALA A 38 -2.89 -12.81 -40.48
N ALA A 39 -2.25 -12.58 -41.63
CA ALA A 39 -0.88 -13.05 -41.89
C ALA A 39 0.17 -12.35 -41.01
N ILE A 40 -0.01 -11.05 -40.71
CA ILE A 40 0.83 -10.31 -39.75
C ILE A 40 0.64 -10.83 -38.33
N ASP A 41 -0.61 -11.11 -37.93
CA ASP A 41 -0.92 -11.69 -36.61
C ASP A 41 -0.29 -13.08 -36.43
N HIS A 42 -0.30 -13.92 -37.47
CA HIS A 42 0.37 -15.23 -37.47
C HIS A 42 1.88 -15.09 -37.31
N PHE A 43 2.50 -14.15 -38.02
CA PHE A 43 3.93 -13.85 -37.85
C PHE A 43 4.25 -13.42 -36.41
N GLU A 44 3.51 -12.47 -35.84
CA GLU A 44 3.74 -11.95 -34.48
C GLU A 44 3.56 -13.01 -33.39
N LYS A 45 2.57 -13.89 -33.54
CA LYS A 45 2.22 -14.88 -32.50
C LYS A 45 2.97 -16.20 -32.62
N LYS A 46 3.35 -16.62 -33.83
CA LYS A 46 3.89 -17.96 -34.11
C LYS A 46 5.33 -17.96 -34.59
N VAL A 47 5.72 -17.00 -35.44
CA VAL A 47 7.03 -16.99 -36.10
C VAL A 47 8.06 -16.13 -35.32
N ARG A 48 7.71 -14.89 -34.95
CA ARG A 48 8.61 -13.95 -34.27
C ARG A 48 9.14 -14.48 -32.92
N PRO A 49 8.33 -15.13 -32.05
CA PRO A 49 8.84 -15.67 -30.78
C PRO A 49 9.94 -16.72 -30.99
N VAL A 50 9.81 -17.55 -32.03
CA VAL A 50 10.79 -18.59 -32.38
C VAL A 50 12.07 -17.95 -32.92
N LEU A 51 11.95 -16.96 -33.82
CA LEU A 51 13.11 -16.19 -34.30
C LEU A 51 13.87 -15.53 -33.13
N ALA A 52 13.14 -14.98 -32.15
CA ALA A 52 13.73 -14.38 -30.97
C ALA A 52 14.44 -15.39 -30.05
N ALA A 53 13.83 -16.56 -29.84
CA ALA A 53 14.37 -17.59 -28.97
C ALA A 53 15.59 -18.31 -29.57
N TYR A 54 15.58 -18.60 -30.88
CA TYR A 54 16.54 -19.52 -31.49
C TYR A 54 17.47 -18.86 -32.54
N CYS A 55 17.16 -17.67 -33.05
CA CYS A 55 17.87 -17.10 -34.20
C CYS A 55 18.56 -15.76 -33.90
N TYR A 56 17.99 -14.90 -33.03
CA TYR A 56 18.51 -13.54 -32.83
C TYR A 56 19.90 -13.48 -32.19
N ALA A 57 20.31 -14.49 -31.43
CA ALA A 57 21.65 -14.55 -30.87
C ALA A 57 22.76 -14.42 -31.94
N CYS A 58 22.49 -14.92 -33.16
CA CYS A 58 23.45 -14.91 -34.28
C CYS A 58 22.98 -14.08 -35.49
N HIS A 59 21.69 -13.81 -35.63
CA HIS A 59 21.09 -13.15 -36.81
C HIS A 59 20.26 -11.92 -36.42
N SER A 60 20.80 -11.04 -35.57
CA SER A 60 20.15 -9.77 -35.20
C SER A 60 21.13 -8.60 -35.26
N LYS A 61 20.61 -7.36 -35.25
CA LYS A 61 21.43 -6.13 -35.22
C LYS A 61 22.26 -6.01 -33.95
N SER A 62 21.84 -6.65 -32.85
CA SER A 62 22.56 -6.66 -31.57
C SER A 62 23.58 -7.79 -31.44
N ALA A 63 23.64 -8.72 -32.41
CA ALA A 63 24.69 -9.73 -32.44
C ALA A 63 26.05 -9.09 -32.75
N ALA A 64 27.09 -9.43 -31.97
CA ALA A 64 28.44 -8.85 -32.13
C ALA A 64 29.03 -9.05 -33.54
N ALA A 65 28.64 -10.14 -34.22
CA ALA A 65 28.92 -10.40 -35.63
C ALA A 65 27.77 -11.22 -36.26
N PRO A 66 26.84 -10.59 -37.00
CA PRO A 66 25.72 -11.29 -37.63
C PRO A 66 26.20 -12.36 -38.62
N GLN A 67 25.88 -13.62 -38.36
CA GLN A 67 26.37 -14.72 -39.18
C GLN A 67 25.73 -14.71 -40.57
N GLY A 68 26.56 -14.94 -41.59
CA GLY A 68 26.11 -14.95 -43.00
C GLY A 68 25.53 -13.63 -43.48
N GLY A 69 25.75 -12.51 -42.78
CA GLY A 69 25.16 -11.20 -43.11
C GLY A 69 23.62 -11.14 -43.02
N LEU A 70 23.00 -12.16 -42.41
CA LEU A 70 21.55 -12.30 -42.32
C LEU A 70 21.03 -11.66 -41.02
N LEU A 71 20.01 -10.82 -41.14
CA LEU A 71 19.29 -10.20 -40.03
C LEU A 71 17.83 -10.66 -40.05
N LEU A 72 17.38 -11.27 -38.96
CA LEU A 72 16.02 -11.81 -38.80
C LEU A 72 15.18 -10.99 -37.81
N ASP A 73 15.75 -9.97 -37.18
CA ASP A 73 15.11 -9.09 -36.19
C ASP A 73 14.47 -7.82 -36.80
N SER A 74 14.59 -7.65 -38.12
CA SER A 74 14.10 -6.48 -38.86
C SER A 74 13.43 -6.91 -40.17
N THR A 75 12.35 -6.23 -40.54
CA THR A 75 11.62 -6.48 -41.80
C THR A 75 12.51 -6.21 -43.00
N GLU A 76 13.35 -5.18 -42.95
CA GLU A 76 14.35 -4.92 -43.99
C GLU A 76 15.38 -6.06 -44.07
N GLY A 77 15.89 -6.52 -42.92
CA GLY A 77 16.85 -7.62 -42.84
C GLY A 77 16.31 -8.92 -43.43
N ILE A 78 15.08 -9.29 -43.04
CA ILE A 78 14.42 -10.50 -43.50
C ILE A 78 14.19 -10.45 -45.03
N ARG A 79 13.78 -9.30 -45.55
CA ARG A 79 13.55 -9.11 -47.00
C ARG A 79 14.85 -9.09 -47.81
N ARG A 80 15.90 -8.49 -47.27
CA ARG A 80 17.22 -8.40 -47.92
C ARG A 80 17.91 -9.76 -48.02
N GLY A 81 17.72 -10.62 -47.01
CA GLY A 81 18.42 -11.89 -46.91
C GLY A 81 19.88 -11.73 -46.50
N GLY A 82 20.66 -12.80 -46.64
CA GLY A 82 22.07 -12.83 -46.24
C GLY A 82 23.02 -12.88 -47.44
N ASN A 83 24.30 -13.11 -47.15
CA ASN A 83 25.37 -13.27 -48.14
C ASN A 83 25.12 -14.43 -49.12
N SER A 84 24.27 -15.40 -48.74
CA SER A 84 23.85 -16.53 -49.58
C SER A 84 22.60 -16.23 -50.44
N GLY A 85 22.14 -14.97 -50.46
CA GLY A 85 20.94 -14.53 -51.17
C GLY A 85 19.70 -14.42 -50.27
N PRO A 86 18.50 -14.27 -50.87
CA PRO A 86 17.25 -14.12 -50.14
C PRO A 86 16.99 -15.31 -49.21
N ALA A 87 16.79 -15.03 -47.92
CA ALA A 87 16.47 -16.08 -46.95
C ALA A 87 15.05 -16.63 -47.16
N ILE A 88 14.14 -15.78 -47.66
CA ILE A 88 12.73 -16.08 -47.85
C ILE A 88 12.33 -15.73 -49.26
N LYS A 89 11.57 -16.61 -49.90
CA LYS A 89 10.88 -16.37 -51.17
C LYS A 89 9.36 -16.38 -50.90
N PRO A 90 8.74 -15.20 -50.77
CA PRO A 90 7.30 -15.08 -50.52
C PRO A 90 6.46 -15.94 -51.48
N GLY A 91 5.51 -16.70 -50.94
CA GLY A 91 4.65 -17.62 -51.68
C GLY A 91 5.27 -18.98 -51.99
N ASP A 92 6.56 -19.20 -51.72
CA ASP A 92 7.31 -20.39 -52.14
C ASP A 92 8.20 -20.94 -51.00
N PRO A 93 7.62 -21.65 -50.01
CA PRO A 93 8.36 -22.23 -48.89
C PRO A 93 9.45 -23.23 -49.32
N GLU A 94 9.19 -24.05 -50.34
CA GLU A 94 10.11 -25.12 -50.78
C GLU A 94 11.40 -24.57 -51.40
N ASN A 95 11.35 -23.36 -51.95
CA ASN A 95 12.52 -22.65 -52.46
C ASN A 95 13.07 -21.57 -51.52
N SER A 96 12.53 -21.45 -50.31
CA SER A 96 13.05 -20.52 -49.30
C SER A 96 14.23 -21.13 -48.54
N LEU A 97 15.38 -20.44 -48.55
CA LEU A 97 16.60 -20.89 -47.89
C LEU A 97 16.39 -21.10 -46.37
N LEU A 98 15.58 -20.25 -45.74
CA LEU A 98 15.22 -20.33 -44.33
C LEU A 98 14.53 -21.66 -43.98
N ILE A 99 13.62 -22.14 -44.83
CA ILE A 99 12.92 -23.42 -44.60
C ILE A 99 13.90 -24.60 -44.70
N ARG A 100 14.80 -24.58 -45.68
CA ARG A 100 15.84 -25.61 -45.82
C ARG A 100 16.82 -25.59 -44.64
N ALA A 101 17.11 -24.41 -44.12
CA ALA A 101 17.94 -24.21 -42.94
C ALA A 101 17.33 -24.82 -41.69
N ILE A 102 16.06 -24.49 -41.40
CA ILE A 102 15.35 -24.92 -40.19
C ILE A 102 14.89 -26.37 -40.23
N ARG A 103 14.62 -26.92 -41.43
CA ARG A 103 14.44 -28.37 -41.65
C ARG A 103 15.78 -29.13 -41.56
N GLN A 104 16.91 -28.43 -41.53
CA GLN A 104 18.27 -28.98 -41.60
C GLN A 104 18.51 -29.94 -42.78
N THR A 105 17.80 -29.73 -43.91
CA THR A 105 17.90 -30.57 -45.12
C THR A 105 19.03 -30.16 -46.05
N ASP A 106 19.63 -28.99 -45.82
CA ASP A 106 20.81 -28.53 -46.56
C ASP A 106 22.10 -29.19 -46.03
N LYS A 107 23.05 -29.49 -46.93
CA LYS A 107 24.31 -30.17 -46.60
C LYS A 107 25.28 -29.28 -45.81
N LYS A 108 25.17 -27.96 -45.90
CA LYS A 108 26.09 -26.99 -45.28
C LYS A 108 25.39 -25.97 -44.38
N LEU A 109 24.07 -25.82 -44.49
CA LEU A 109 23.31 -24.76 -43.83
C LEU A 109 22.22 -25.37 -42.94
N LYS A 110 22.59 -25.73 -41.70
CA LYS A 110 21.69 -26.32 -40.69
C LYS A 110 21.54 -25.36 -39.52
N MET A 111 20.32 -24.88 -39.30
CA MET A 111 19.99 -23.92 -38.24
C MET A 111 18.70 -24.35 -37.51
N PRO A 112 18.51 -24.01 -36.23
CA PRO A 112 19.53 -23.55 -35.30
C PRO A 112 20.61 -24.64 -35.08
N PRO A 113 21.80 -24.30 -34.55
CA PRO A 113 22.81 -25.29 -34.19
C PRO A 113 22.26 -26.28 -33.15
N GLY A 114 22.47 -27.58 -33.37
CA GLY A 114 21.94 -28.63 -32.50
C GLY A 114 20.66 -29.25 -33.05
N ASP A 115 19.69 -29.50 -32.17
CA ASP A 115 18.46 -30.21 -32.53
C ASP A 115 17.58 -29.41 -33.51
N PRO A 116 16.90 -30.09 -34.46
CA PRO A 116 15.98 -29.42 -35.38
C PRO A 116 14.77 -28.84 -34.62
N LEU A 117 14.19 -27.77 -35.17
CA LEU A 117 12.92 -27.25 -34.67
C LEU A 117 11.81 -28.31 -34.83
N SER A 118 10.80 -28.27 -33.95
CA SER A 118 9.67 -29.19 -34.05
C SER A 118 8.94 -29.04 -35.39
N SER A 119 8.34 -30.12 -35.88
CA SER A 119 7.59 -30.13 -37.14
C SER A 119 6.44 -29.11 -37.15
N GLU A 120 5.81 -28.86 -36.00
CA GLU A 120 4.77 -27.85 -35.82
C GLU A 120 5.30 -26.43 -36.05
N VAL A 121 6.48 -26.12 -35.47
CA VAL A 121 7.14 -24.83 -35.66
C VAL A 121 7.55 -24.64 -37.11
N VAL A 122 8.12 -25.66 -37.74
CA VAL A 122 8.47 -25.59 -39.16
C VAL A 122 7.23 -25.35 -40.03
N ALA A 123 6.11 -26.01 -39.72
CA ALA A 123 4.84 -25.80 -40.42
C ALA A 123 4.31 -24.35 -40.28
N ASP A 124 4.47 -23.72 -39.12
CA ASP A 124 4.10 -22.32 -38.91
C ASP A 124 4.93 -21.36 -39.79
N PHE A 125 6.23 -21.62 -39.95
CA PHE A 125 7.10 -20.86 -40.86
C PHE A 125 6.73 -21.08 -42.33
N GLU A 126 6.40 -22.32 -42.72
CA GLU A 126 5.96 -22.63 -44.07
C GLU A 126 4.64 -21.96 -44.42
N LEU A 127 3.68 -21.98 -43.49
CA LEU A 127 2.39 -21.31 -43.66
C LEU A 127 2.59 -19.81 -43.85
N TRP A 128 3.37 -19.17 -42.97
CA TRP A 128 3.68 -17.75 -43.08
C TRP A 128 4.33 -17.37 -44.43
N ILE A 129 5.30 -18.17 -44.90
CA ILE A 129 5.96 -17.92 -46.19
C ILE A 129 4.98 -18.13 -47.35
N ARG A 130 4.15 -19.19 -47.29
CA ARG A 130 3.13 -19.49 -48.30
C ARG A 130 2.10 -18.37 -48.43
N GLU A 131 1.77 -17.71 -47.32
CA GLU A 131 0.89 -16.53 -47.26
C GLU A 131 1.60 -15.21 -47.63
N GLY A 132 2.75 -15.31 -48.29
CA GLY A 132 3.48 -14.15 -48.82
C GLY A 132 4.48 -13.53 -47.84
N ALA A 133 4.82 -14.23 -46.75
CA ALA A 133 5.76 -13.77 -45.73
C ALA A 133 5.45 -12.33 -45.26
N SER A 134 4.17 -12.06 -44.99
CA SER A 134 3.72 -10.75 -44.55
C SER A 134 4.41 -10.39 -43.24
N LEU A 135 5.10 -9.26 -43.25
CA LEU A 135 5.80 -8.69 -42.10
C LEU A 135 5.08 -7.41 -41.69
N PRO A 136 5.02 -7.08 -40.40
CA PRO A 136 4.56 -5.76 -40.00
C PRO A 136 5.45 -4.70 -40.66
N ALA A 137 4.85 -3.55 -40.99
CA ALA A 137 5.64 -2.38 -41.35
C ALA A 137 6.65 -2.14 -40.22
N GLU A 138 7.93 -1.96 -40.56
CA GLU A 138 8.84 -1.46 -39.53
C GLU A 138 8.26 -0.15 -39.00
N PRO A 139 8.25 0.09 -37.68
CA PRO A 139 8.26 1.47 -37.26
C PRO A 139 9.48 2.06 -37.97
N ALA A 140 9.25 2.96 -38.92
CA ALA A 140 10.33 3.76 -39.45
C ALA A 140 11.13 4.21 -38.23
N ALA A 141 12.45 4.00 -38.23
CA ALA A 141 13.32 4.71 -37.32
C ALA A 141 13.07 6.18 -37.64
N THR A 142 12.09 6.73 -36.94
CA THR A 142 11.76 8.13 -37.03
C THR A 142 12.87 8.79 -36.26
N ASP A 143 13.92 9.17 -36.99
CA ASP A 143 14.68 10.39 -36.71
C ASP A 143 13.77 11.63 -36.72
N LYS A 144 12.48 11.48 -37.07
CA LYS A 144 11.47 12.35 -36.50
C LYS A 144 11.36 12.02 -35.00
N LYS A 145 12.06 12.82 -34.17
CA LYS A 145 11.66 13.07 -32.78
C LYS A 145 10.14 12.93 -32.71
N GLN A 146 9.62 11.88 -32.06
CA GLN A 146 8.20 11.89 -31.73
C GLN A 146 7.96 13.24 -31.04
N PRO A 147 6.97 14.03 -31.48
CA PRO A 147 6.72 15.31 -30.87
C PRO A 147 6.62 15.06 -29.36
N SER A 148 7.39 15.83 -28.58
CA SER A 148 7.37 15.73 -27.13
C SER A 148 5.90 15.73 -26.69
N PRO A 149 5.44 14.74 -25.90
CA PRO A 149 4.06 14.69 -25.46
C PRO A 149 3.70 16.04 -24.81
N TRP A 150 2.45 16.47 -25.01
CA TRP A 150 1.97 17.80 -24.60
C TRP A 150 2.31 18.10 -23.12
N SER A 151 2.33 17.06 -22.28
CA SER A 151 2.60 17.09 -20.85
C SER A 151 4.06 17.37 -20.50
N LEU A 152 5.01 17.01 -21.36
CA LEU A 152 6.44 17.31 -21.18
C LEU A 152 6.84 18.68 -21.74
N GLN A 153 5.93 19.37 -22.43
CA GLN A 153 6.16 20.73 -22.89
C GLN A 153 5.88 21.71 -21.76
N LYS A 154 6.70 22.75 -21.63
CA LYS A 154 6.46 23.84 -20.67
C LYS A 154 5.08 24.46 -20.89
N PRO A 155 4.30 24.71 -19.82
CA PRO A 155 3.00 25.38 -19.93
C PRO A 155 3.13 26.73 -20.63
N ARG A 156 2.16 27.06 -21.50
CA ARG A 156 2.14 28.34 -22.21
C ARG A 156 0.84 29.08 -21.95
N LEU A 157 0.96 30.34 -21.54
CA LEU A 157 -0.20 31.22 -21.44
C LEU A 157 -0.68 31.57 -22.85
N SER A 158 -1.84 31.03 -23.23
CA SER A 158 -2.50 31.36 -24.49
C SER A 158 -3.29 32.66 -24.35
N ALA A 159 -3.52 33.37 -25.47
CA ALA A 159 -4.43 34.49 -25.48
C ALA A 159 -5.84 34.03 -25.09
N PHE A 160 -6.55 34.84 -24.31
CA PHE A 160 -7.91 34.50 -23.87
C PHE A 160 -8.85 34.37 -25.08
N PRO A 161 -9.65 33.29 -25.17
CA PRO A 161 -10.61 33.13 -26.25
C PRO A 161 -11.63 34.27 -26.30
N THR A 162 -11.98 34.68 -27.52
CA THR A 162 -13.13 35.57 -27.74
C THR A 162 -14.41 34.73 -27.76
N VAL A 163 -15.41 35.12 -26.97
CA VAL A 163 -16.68 34.39 -26.82
C VAL A 163 -17.87 35.30 -27.11
N ARG A 164 -18.98 34.74 -27.59
CA ARG A 164 -20.19 35.49 -27.93
C ARG A 164 -20.97 35.88 -26.68
N SER A 165 -21.17 34.95 -25.74
CA SER A 165 -22.00 35.15 -24.56
C SER A 165 -21.23 35.75 -23.37
N GLN A 166 -20.70 36.97 -23.54
CA GLN A 166 -19.87 37.66 -22.53
C GLN A 166 -20.58 37.82 -21.17
N GLY A 167 -21.91 37.93 -21.14
CA GLY A 167 -22.68 38.08 -19.90
C GLY A 167 -22.68 36.84 -18.98
N TRP A 168 -22.27 35.67 -19.48
CA TRP A 168 -22.12 34.45 -18.67
C TRP A 168 -20.76 34.36 -17.97
N VAL A 169 -19.75 35.05 -18.48
CA VAL A 169 -18.37 34.97 -17.99
C VAL A 169 -18.24 35.67 -16.63
N ARG A 170 -17.84 34.94 -15.59
CA ARG A 170 -17.53 35.50 -14.25
C ARG A 170 -16.03 35.67 -14.03
N ASN A 171 -15.23 34.74 -14.55
CA ASN A 171 -13.77 34.86 -14.56
C ASN A 171 -13.18 34.18 -15.81
N ASP A 172 -11.86 34.21 -15.96
CA ASP A 172 -11.22 33.75 -17.20
C ASP A 172 -11.34 32.25 -17.48
N ILE A 173 -11.67 31.41 -16.48
CA ILE A 173 -11.99 29.98 -16.71
C ILE A 173 -13.16 29.86 -17.67
N ASP A 174 -14.18 30.69 -17.45
CA ASP A 174 -15.44 30.64 -18.21
C ASP A 174 -15.21 30.95 -19.68
N ARG A 175 -14.20 31.77 -20.03
CA ARG A 175 -13.85 32.05 -21.43
C ARG A 175 -13.39 30.79 -22.17
N PHE A 176 -12.58 29.96 -21.52
CA PHE A 176 -12.09 28.71 -22.12
C PHE A 176 -13.20 27.67 -22.27
N VAL A 177 -14.04 27.51 -21.24
CA VAL A 177 -15.20 26.59 -21.27
C VAL A 177 -16.21 27.04 -22.33
N LEU A 178 -16.62 28.31 -22.28
CA LEU A 178 -17.64 28.85 -23.18
C LEU A 178 -17.17 28.83 -24.64
N SER A 179 -15.90 29.08 -24.92
CA SER A 179 -15.37 28.97 -26.29
C SER A 179 -15.52 27.55 -26.87
N ARG A 180 -15.28 26.51 -26.07
CA ARG A 180 -15.47 25.11 -26.50
C ARG A 180 -16.95 24.75 -26.68
N LEU A 181 -17.83 25.24 -25.80
CA LEU A 181 -19.27 25.08 -25.93
C LEU A 181 -19.79 25.75 -27.21
N GLU A 182 -19.44 27.01 -27.43
CA GLU A 182 -19.86 27.79 -28.59
C GLU A 182 -19.37 27.18 -29.91
N ALA A 183 -18.15 26.62 -29.93
CA ALA A 183 -17.60 25.93 -31.10
C ALA A 183 -18.39 24.65 -31.46
N ARG A 184 -19.15 24.09 -30.51
CA ARG A 184 -20.03 22.93 -30.70
C ARG A 184 -21.51 23.29 -30.73
N ASN A 185 -21.85 24.59 -30.80
CA ASN A 185 -23.22 25.10 -30.73
C ASN A 185 -23.98 24.67 -29.47
N LEU A 186 -23.26 24.47 -28.36
CA LEU A 186 -23.84 24.23 -27.05
C LEU A 186 -23.96 25.54 -26.26
N SER A 187 -24.98 25.59 -25.41
CA SER A 187 -25.16 26.67 -24.43
C SER A 187 -24.98 26.10 -23.02
N PRO A 188 -24.36 26.87 -22.10
CA PRO A 188 -24.25 26.45 -20.71
C PRO A 188 -25.63 26.42 -20.04
N SER A 189 -25.76 25.59 -19.00
CA SER A 189 -26.92 25.58 -18.12
C SER A 189 -27.04 26.88 -17.34
N ALA A 190 -28.28 27.19 -16.92
CA ALA A 190 -28.54 28.28 -15.99
C ALA A 190 -27.75 28.10 -14.68
N GLU A 191 -27.55 29.19 -13.94
CA GLU A 191 -26.98 29.13 -12.61
C GLU A 191 -27.88 28.32 -11.66
N ALA A 192 -27.27 27.50 -10.81
CA ALA A 192 -27.99 26.78 -9.78
C ALA A 192 -28.63 27.75 -8.76
N ASP A 193 -29.75 27.36 -8.17
CA ASP A 193 -30.37 28.14 -7.10
C ASP A 193 -29.42 28.24 -5.88
N LYS A 194 -29.64 29.26 -5.04
CA LYS A 194 -28.77 29.53 -3.89
C LYS A 194 -28.65 28.35 -2.92
N ARG A 195 -29.72 27.58 -2.71
CA ARG A 195 -29.71 26.43 -1.80
C ARG A 195 -28.79 25.34 -2.35
N THR A 196 -28.92 25.03 -3.64
CA THR A 196 -28.02 24.10 -4.33
C THR A 196 -26.56 24.57 -4.25
N LEU A 197 -26.31 25.87 -4.48
CA LEU A 197 -24.96 26.44 -4.40
C LEU A 197 -24.31 26.32 -3.02
N ILE A 198 -25.02 26.63 -1.93
CA ILE A 198 -24.46 26.50 -0.57
C ILE A 198 -24.25 25.03 -0.19
N ARG A 199 -25.18 24.15 -0.56
CA ARG A 199 -25.03 22.70 -0.33
C ARG A 199 -23.78 22.17 -1.01
N ARG A 200 -23.64 22.45 -2.31
CA ARG A 200 -22.48 22.04 -3.13
C ARG A 200 -21.16 22.57 -2.57
N ALA A 201 -21.07 23.87 -2.33
CA ALA A 201 -19.85 24.50 -1.83
C ALA A 201 -19.44 23.97 -0.45
N THR A 202 -20.42 23.74 0.43
CA THR A 202 -20.16 23.25 1.80
C THR A 202 -19.66 21.81 1.77
N TYR A 203 -20.26 20.93 0.95
CA TYR A 203 -19.74 19.56 0.76
C TYR A 203 -18.34 19.55 0.13
N ASP A 204 -18.10 20.36 -0.89
CA ASP A 204 -16.81 20.38 -1.59
C ASP A 204 -15.66 20.85 -0.72
N LEU A 205 -15.91 21.85 0.13
CA LEU A 205 -14.87 22.39 0.98
C LEU A 205 -14.79 21.72 2.34
N SER A 206 -15.89 21.28 2.96
CA SER A 206 -15.87 20.73 4.32
C SER A 206 -16.17 19.23 4.42
N GLY A 207 -16.78 18.65 3.38
CA GLY A 207 -17.32 17.30 3.40
C GLY A 207 -18.57 17.12 4.26
N LEU A 208 -19.15 18.20 4.78
CA LEU A 208 -20.32 18.22 5.66
C LEU A 208 -21.50 18.95 5.01
N PRO A 209 -22.74 18.67 5.43
CA PRO A 209 -23.90 19.47 5.03
C PRO A 209 -23.87 20.85 5.70
N PRO A 210 -24.41 21.91 5.06
CA PRO A 210 -24.71 23.16 5.75
C PRO A 210 -25.88 22.98 6.73
N THR A 211 -25.94 23.79 7.79
CA THR A 211 -27.13 23.80 8.67
C THR A 211 -28.31 24.53 8.01
N ALA A 212 -29.54 24.28 8.49
CA ALA A 212 -30.73 24.98 8.00
C ALA A 212 -30.59 26.51 8.14
N GLU A 213 -30.02 26.99 9.24
CA GLU A 213 -29.80 28.41 9.51
C GLU A 213 -28.74 29.02 8.59
N GLU A 214 -27.71 28.26 8.22
CA GLU A 214 -26.72 28.69 7.24
C GLU A 214 -27.33 28.81 5.84
N VAL A 215 -28.16 27.83 5.45
CA VAL A 215 -28.90 27.87 4.18
C VAL A 215 -29.84 29.07 4.14
N GLU A 216 -30.67 29.26 5.16
CA GLU A 216 -31.59 30.39 5.23
C GLU A 216 -30.87 31.73 5.15
N ARG A 217 -29.77 31.90 5.91
CA ARG A 217 -28.97 33.13 5.89
C ARG A 217 -28.40 33.41 4.51
N PHE A 218 -27.87 32.39 3.83
CA PHE A 218 -27.30 32.55 2.50
C PHE A 218 -28.36 32.85 1.43
N VAL A 219 -29.50 32.14 1.48
CA VAL A 219 -30.60 32.33 0.53
C VAL A 219 -31.14 33.77 0.62
N HIS A 220 -31.30 34.31 1.83
CA HIS A 220 -31.80 35.67 2.06
C HIS A 220 -30.73 36.77 1.91
N ASP A 221 -29.44 36.44 1.80
CA ASP A 221 -28.39 37.44 1.60
C ASP A 221 -28.44 38.01 0.17
N ALA A 222 -28.97 39.24 0.02
CA ALA A 222 -29.08 39.93 -1.25
C ALA A 222 -27.76 40.58 -1.74
N SER A 223 -26.67 40.45 -0.98
CA SER A 223 -25.37 41.01 -1.35
C SER A 223 -24.85 40.40 -2.65
N PRO A 224 -24.32 41.22 -3.59
CA PRO A 224 -23.70 40.69 -4.81
C PRO A 224 -22.44 39.86 -4.54
N GLN A 225 -21.88 39.93 -3.33
CA GLN A 225 -20.71 39.16 -2.90
C GLN A 225 -21.07 38.03 -1.91
N ALA A 226 -22.35 37.69 -1.76
CA ALA A 226 -22.79 36.68 -0.79
C ALA A 226 -22.09 35.34 -1.02
N TYR A 227 -21.94 34.93 -2.28
CA TYR A 227 -21.33 33.65 -2.66
C TYR A 227 -19.82 33.64 -2.41
N GLU A 228 -19.12 34.71 -2.79
CA GLU A 228 -17.68 34.86 -2.55
C GLU A 228 -17.35 34.82 -1.06
N ARG A 229 -18.15 35.49 -0.22
CA ARG A 229 -18.00 35.45 1.24
C ARG A 229 -18.27 34.06 1.82
N LEU A 230 -19.23 33.32 1.25
CA LEU A 230 -19.47 31.93 1.61
C LEU A 230 -18.23 31.07 1.34
N ILE A 231 -17.64 31.18 0.15
CA ILE A 231 -16.42 30.45 -0.22
C ILE A 231 -15.26 30.81 0.71
N ASP A 232 -15.03 32.10 0.95
CA ASP A 232 -13.95 32.58 1.83
C ASP A 232 -14.12 32.04 3.27
N ARG A 233 -15.36 32.03 3.79
CA ARG A 233 -15.67 31.44 5.09
C ARG A 233 -15.40 29.93 5.14
N LEU A 234 -15.77 29.20 4.09
CA LEU A 234 -15.57 27.75 4.02
C LEU A 234 -14.08 27.38 3.88
N LEU A 235 -13.31 28.14 3.10
CA LEU A 235 -11.86 27.97 2.97
C LEU A 235 -11.11 28.33 4.26
N ALA A 236 -11.63 29.26 5.06
CA ALA A 236 -11.09 29.59 6.38
C ALA A 236 -11.42 28.53 7.45
N SER A 237 -12.43 27.68 7.21
CA SER A 237 -12.85 26.65 8.16
C SER A 237 -11.80 25.56 8.32
N PRO A 238 -11.52 25.07 9.54
CA PRO A 238 -10.61 23.95 9.76
C PRO A 238 -11.14 22.62 9.19
N ARG A 239 -12.42 22.57 8.79
CA ARG A 239 -13.01 21.41 8.09
C ARG A 239 -12.44 21.23 6.68
N TYR A 240 -11.89 22.31 6.11
CA TYR A 240 -11.23 22.28 4.80
C TYR A 240 -10.14 21.23 4.71
N GLY A 241 -9.18 21.28 5.62
CA GLY A 241 -8.04 20.36 5.64
C GLY A 241 -8.45 18.92 5.92
N GLU A 242 -9.53 18.68 6.66
CA GLU A 242 -10.05 17.32 6.87
C GLU A 242 -10.67 16.72 5.60
N ARG A 243 -11.40 17.53 4.81
CA ARG A 243 -11.97 17.12 3.53
C ARG A 243 -10.89 16.86 2.50
N TRP A 244 -10.05 17.87 2.24
CA TRP A 244 -9.02 17.81 1.21
C TRP A 244 -7.84 16.91 1.60
N GLY A 245 -7.58 16.76 2.90
CA GLY A 245 -6.60 15.81 3.41
C GLY A 245 -6.97 14.37 3.09
N ARG A 246 -8.27 14.00 3.13
CA ARG A 246 -8.72 12.65 2.76
C ARG A 246 -8.38 12.31 1.30
N HIS A 247 -8.63 13.24 0.38
CA HIS A 247 -8.26 13.07 -1.03
C HIS A 247 -6.74 12.87 -1.20
N TRP A 248 -5.92 13.64 -0.49
CA TRP A 248 -4.46 13.46 -0.52
C TRP A 248 -4.02 12.11 0.06
N LEU A 249 -4.64 11.66 1.14
CA LEU A 249 -4.28 10.42 1.82
C LEU A 249 -4.56 9.17 0.96
N ASP A 250 -5.48 9.26 0.00
CA ASP A 250 -5.70 8.22 -1.03
C ASP A 250 -4.51 8.15 -1.99
N VAL A 251 -4.03 9.31 -2.45
CA VAL A 251 -2.82 9.43 -3.29
C VAL A 251 -1.58 8.92 -2.55
N ALA A 252 -1.47 9.24 -1.26
CA ALA A 252 -0.35 8.86 -0.40
C ALA A 252 -0.40 7.41 0.09
N ARG A 253 -1.43 6.63 -0.26
CA ARG A 253 -1.67 5.23 0.19
C ARG A 253 -1.61 5.04 1.71
N TYR A 254 -2.20 6.00 2.44
CA TYR A 254 -2.19 6.03 3.90
C TYR A 254 -2.87 4.80 4.52
N SER A 255 -2.22 4.21 5.52
CA SER A 255 -2.81 3.22 6.41
C SER A 255 -2.27 3.36 7.84
N ASP A 256 -3.05 2.90 8.81
CA ASP A 256 -2.63 2.74 10.20
C ASP A 256 -1.91 1.39 10.45
N SER A 257 -1.93 0.47 9.48
CA SER A 257 -1.24 -0.82 9.54
C SER A 257 -0.21 -1.02 8.42
N VAL A 258 0.78 -1.87 8.72
CA VAL A 258 1.95 -2.12 7.88
C VAL A 258 1.63 -3.07 6.72
N ASN A 259 0.96 -4.19 6.99
CA ASN A 259 0.65 -5.28 6.06
C ASN A 259 -0.62 -6.03 6.49
N ASP A 260 -1.18 -6.85 5.59
CA ASP A 260 -2.23 -7.82 5.94
C ASP A 260 -1.63 -8.93 6.84
N SER A 261 -2.13 -9.08 8.07
CA SER A 261 -1.76 -10.22 8.91
C SER A 261 -2.97 -10.88 9.54
N VAL A 262 -2.99 -12.21 9.41
CA VAL A 262 -4.02 -13.11 9.94
C VAL A 262 -4.08 -13.07 11.48
N ASN A 263 -3.00 -12.62 12.14
CA ASN A 263 -2.93 -12.32 13.57
C ASN A 263 -2.64 -10.83 13.77
N THR A 264 -3.59 -10.13 14.42
CA THR A 264 -3.48 -8.76 14.98
C THR A 264 -2.38 -7.87 14.37
N ALA A 265 -2.68 -7.40 13.15
CA ALA A 265 -2.05 -6.32 12.39
C ALA A 265 -0.90 -5.57 13.08
N GLN A 266 0.32 -5.70 12.52
CA GLN A 266 1.41 -4.76 12.80
C GLN A 266 0.93 -3.34 12.49
N ARG A 267 0.94 -2.49 13.52
CA ARG A 267 0.55 -1.07 13.42
C ARG A 267 1.77 -0.22 13.21
N PHE A 268 1.57 0.86 12.46
CA PHE A 268 2.46 2.01 12.55
C PHE A 268 2.13 2.76 13.85
N PRO A 269 3.06 2.87 14.82
CA PRO A 269 2.74 3.43 16.13
C PRO A 269 2.20 4.86 16.07
N TRP A 270 2.69 5.66 15.11
CA TRP A 270 2.39 7.08 14.99
C TRP A 270 1.88 7.48 13.59
N SER A 271 1.29 6.55 12.83
CA SER A 271 0.72 6.84 11.48
C SER A 271 -0.11 8.10 11.45
N TYR A 272 -0.99 8.26 12.44
CA TYR A 272 -1.93 9.37 12.56
C TYR A 272 -1.26 10.74 12.57
N THR A 273 0.02 10.84 12.94
CA THR A 273 0.76 12.10 12.92
C THR A 273 0.97 12.64 11.51
N TYR A 274 1.14 11.77 10.50
CA TYR A 274 1.20 12.15 9.09
C TYR A 274 -0.18 12.63 8.60
N ARG A 275 -1.25 11.89 8.91
CA ARG A 275 -2.63 12.30 8.60
C ARG A 275 -2.94 13.69 9.18
N ASP A 276 -2.60 13.90 10.44
CA ASP A 276 -2.84 15.17 11.13
C ASP A 276 -1.95 16.29 10.59
N TRP A 277 -0.74 15.97 10.15
CA TRP A 277 0.13 16.92 9.45
C TRP A 277 -0.46 17.34 8.11
N VAL A 278 -0.94 16.40 7.29
CA VAL A 278 -1.60 16.70 6.00
C VAL A 278 -2.80 17.62 6.21
N ILE A 279 -3.69 17.27 7.13
CA ILE A 279 -4.89 18.06 7.46
C ILE A 279 -4.51 19.48 7.88
N ARG A 280 -3.50 19.61 8.75
CA ARG A 280 -3.02 20.90 9.24
C ARG A 280 -2.36 21.72 8.14
N ALA A 281 -1.49 21.12 7.34
CA ALA A 281 -0.79 21.81 6.25
C ALA A 281 -1.77 22.42 5.25
N LEU A 282 -2.84 21.71 4.91
CA LEU A 282 -3.90 22.23 4.05
C LEU A 282 -4.69 23.35 4.74
N ASN A 283 -5.04 23.20 6.03
CA ASN A 283 -5.72 24.26 6.77
C ASN A 283 -4.91 25.54 6.91
N GLU A 284 -3.60 25.43 7.07
CA GLU A 284 -2.64 26.54 7.12
C GLU A 284 -2.37 27.13 5.72
N ASP A 285 -2.91 26.53 4.65
CA ASP A 285 -2.62 26.85 3.25
C ASP A 285 -1.11 26.84 2.96
N LEU A 286 -0.41 25.82 3.50
CA LEU A 286 0.99 25.60 3.23
C LEU A 286 1.20 25.52 1.71
N PRO A 287 2.10 26.33 1.12
CA PRO A 287 2.37 26.29 -0.31
C PRO A 287 2.65 24.86 -0.78
N TYR A 288 2.03 24.43 -1.88
CA TYR A 288 2.08 23.03 -2.32
C TYR A 288 3.50 22.56 -2.67
N ASP A 289 4.37 23.45 -3.15
CA ASP A 289 5.80 23.19 -3.33
C ASP A 289 6.48 22.83 -2.00
N GLN A 290 6.20 23.58 -0.92
CA GLN A 290 6.72 23.28 0.41
C GLN A 290 6.11 22.00 1.00
N PHE A 291 4.82 21.78 0.75
CA PHE A 291 4.12 20.56 1.13
C PHE A 291 4.80 19.32 0.52
N VAL A 292 5.10 19.34 -0.79
CA VAL A 292 5.85 18.27 -1.46
C VAL A 292 7.29 18.16 -0.95
N LEU A 293 7.98 19.28 -0.77
CA LEU A 293 9.36 19.31 -0.27
C LEU A 293 9.49 18.61 1.09
N TYR A 294 8.61 18.92 2.05
CA TYR A 294 8.64 18.30 3.37
C TYR A 294 8.38 16.79 3.31
N GLN A 295 7.46 16.34 2.45
CA GLN A 295 7.16 14.92 2.33
C GLN A 295 8.33 14.06 1.82
N LEU A 296 9.24 14.67 1.06
CA LEU A 296 10.39 13.96 0.48
C LEU A 296 11.69 14.17 1.25
N ALA A 297 11.85 15.30 1.95
CA ALA A 297 13.15 15.69 2.48
C ALA A 297 13.10 16.58 3.73
N ALA A 298 12.04 16.56 4.56
CA ALA A 298 11.96 17.41 5.76
C ALA A 298 13.16 17.28 6.71
N ASP A 299 13.73 16.08 6.86
CA ASP A 299 14.92 15.79 7.68
C ASP A 299 16.21 16.44 7.15
N ARG A 300 16.24 16.76 5.85
CA ARG A 300 17.40 17.34 5.15
C ARG A 300 17.38 18.88 5.16
N LEU A 301 16.33 19.50 5.69
CA LEU A 301 16.18 20.95 5.71
C LEU A 301 16.77 21.54 7.01
N PRO A 302 17.76 22.45 6.94
CA PRO A 302 18.52 22.91 8.11
C PRO A 302 17.70 23.71 9.15
N LYS A 303 16.46 24.11 8.82
CA LYS A 303 15.58 24.90 9.69
C LYS A 303 14.14 24.35 9.73
N ALA A 304 13.92 23.10 9.35
CA ALA A 304 12.59 22.53 9.46
C ALA A 304 12.18 22.42 10.93
N GLU A 305 11.03 23.00 11.27
CA GLU A 305 10.44 22.75 12.58
C GLU A 305 10.17 21.25 12.76
N PRO A 306 10.35 20.67 13.96
CA PRO A 306 10.15 19.24 14.20
C PRO A 306 8.81 18.69 13.73
N ARG A 307 7.74 19.51 13.73
CA ARG A 307 6.42 19.12 13.22
C ARG A 307 6.43 18.68 11.75
N HIS A 308 7.30 19.23 10.91
CA HIS A 308 7.39 18.89 9.49
C HIS A 308 7.98 17.51 9.23
N LEU A 309 8.68 16.92 10.21
CA LEU A 309 9.18 15.55 10.08
C LEU A 309 8.05 14.53 9.89
N ALA A 310 6.84 14.83 10.37
CA ALA A 310 5.66 14.00 10.15
C ALA A 310 5.35 13.80 8.66
N ALA A 311 5.72 14.75 7.79
CA ALA A 311 5.49 14.70 6.35
C ALA A 311 6.19 13.50 5.67
N LEU A 312 7.30 13.02 6.24
CA LEU A 312 8.06 11.87 5.75
C LEU A 312 7.24 10.56 5.78
N GLY A 313 6.08 10.57 6.44
CA GLY A 313 5.06 9.53 6.35
C GLY A 313 4.68 9.18 4.90
N PHE A 314 4.81 10.11 3.95
CA PHE A 314 4.60 9.83 2.52
C PHE A 314 5.52 8.72 1.97
N LEU A 315 6.75 8.62 2.48
CA LEU A 315 7.74 7.60 2.10
C LEU A 315 7.76 6.39 3.03
N SER A 316 7.38 6.57 4.31
CA SER A 316 7.49 5.52 5.33
C SER A 316 6.21 4.71 5.56
N LEU A 317 5.02 5.25 5.28
CA LEU A 317 3.73 4.58 5.53
C LEU A 317 3.24 3.70 4.36
N GLY A 318 4.14 3.36 3.44
CA GLY A 318 3.88 2.42 2.36
C GLY A 318 3.79 0.97 2.84
N ARG A 319 3.58 0.06 1.90
CA ARG A 319 3.61 -1.38 2.17
C ARG A 319 5.03 -1.83 2.48
N ASP A 320 5.19 -2.75 3.44
CA ASP A 320 6.48 -3.37 3.73
C ASP A 320 6.59 -4.73 3.02
N PHE A 321 7.70 -4.97 2.32
CA PHE A 321 7.98 -6.22 1.61
C PHE A 321 9.17 -6.92 2.28
N PRO A 322 8.94 -7.67 3.38
CA PRO A 322 10.03 -8.18 4.24
C PRO A 322 11.00 -9.13 3.51
N ASN A 323 10.54 -9.78 2.44
CA ASN A 323 11.33 -10.72 1.65
C ASN A 323 11.86 -10.10 0.34
N SER A 324 11.56 -8.82 0.06
CA SER A 324 12.01 -8.14 -1.17
C SER A 324 12.05 -6.61 -1.00
N TYR A 325 13.18 -6.10 -0.52
CA TYR A 325 13.41 -4.66 -0.44
C TYR A 325 13.25 -3.91 -1.78
N PRO A 326 13.61 -4.49 -2.96
CA PRO A 326 13.32 -3.85 -4.25
C PRO A 326 11.84 -3.50 -4.47
N GLU A 327 10.90 -4.30 -3.96
CA GLU A 327 9.45 -3.97 -4.05
C GLU A 327 9.08 -2.78 -3.16
N THR A 328 9.69 -2.65 -1.97
CA THR A 328 9.52 -1.47 -1.11
C THR A 328 10.01 -0.19 -1.79
N VAL A 329 11.12 -0.27 -2.54
CA VAL A 329 11.63 0.87 -3.31
C VAL A 329 10.73 1.18 -4.51
N ASP A 330 10.22 0.16 -5.19
CA ASP A 330 9.27 0.31 -6.30
C ASP A 330 7.98 1.03 -5.87
N ASP A 331 7.37 0.63 -4.73
CA ASP A 331 6.21 1.34 -4.15
C ASP A 331 6.48 2.83 -3.91
N ARG A 332 7.68 3.18 -3.44
CA ARG A 332 8.07 4.57 -3.22
C ARG A 332 8.26 5.33 -4.53
N ILE A 333 8.93 4.73 -5.52
CA ILE A 333 9.09 5.32 -6.86
C ILE A 333 7.71 5.57 -7.46
N ASP A 334 6.83 4.59 -7.35
CA ASP A 334 5.49 4.64 -7.90
C ASP A 334 4.63 5.73 -7.24
N ALA A 335 4.63 5.82 -5.90
CA ALA A 335 3.93 6.87 -5.18
C ALA A 335 4.45 8.28 -5.52
N VAL A 336 5.76 8.46 -5.66
CA VAL A 336 6.39 9.73 -6.05
C VAL A 336 6.02 10.08 -7.50
N SER A 337 6.22 9.16 -8.44
CA SER A 337 6.05 9.41 -9.87
C SER A 337 4.58 9.58 -10.26
N ARG A 338 3.70 8.64 -9.91
CA ARG A 338 2.27 8.75 -10.22
C ARG A 338 1.58 9.82 -9.37
N GLY A 339 1.96 9.97 -8.11
CA GLY A 339 1.35 10.94 -7.20
C GLY A 339 1.68 12.40 -7.56
N LEU A 340 2.96 12.70 -7.82
CA LEU A 340 3.46 14.08 -7.94
C LEU A 340 3.74 14.53 -9.38
N LEU A 341 4.05 13.59 -10.28
CA LEU A 341 4.38 13.87 -11.68
C LEU A 341 3.34 13.34 -12.66
N GLY A 342 2.45 12.44 -12.23
CA GLY A 342 1.47 11.82 -13.12
C GLY A 342 2.14 10.98 -14.22
N LEU A 343 3.26 10.31 -13.92
CA LEU A 343 3.98 9.44 -14.85
C LEU A 343 4.06 8.01 -14.34
N THR A 344 3.90 7.04 -15.24
CA THR A 344 4.00 5.60 -14.94
C THR A 344 5.43 5.09 -15.03
N VAL A 345 6.33 5.59 -14.17
CA VAL A 345 7.77 5.27 -14.24
C VAL A 345 8.07 3.80 -13.95
N ALA A 346 7.28 3.12 -13.10
CA ALA A 346 7.52 1.74 -12.68
C ALA A 346 7.57 0.74 -13.86
N CYS A 347 6.89 1.01 -14.98
CA CYS A 347 7.00 0.16 -16.17
C CYS A 347 8.41 0.13 -16.76
N ALA A 348 9.24 1.15 -16.50
CA ALA A 348 10.63 1.23 -16.96
C ALA A 348 11.59 0.29 -16.18
N ARG A 349 11.11 -0.38 -15.13
CA ARG A 349 11.89 -1.29 -14.27
C ARG A 349 12.53 -2.43 -15.04
N CYS A 350 11.79 -3.05 -15.96
CA CYS A 350 12.26 -4.27 -16.66
C CYS A 350 12.80 -4.00 -18.07
N HIS A 351 12.35 -2.92 -18.70
CA HIS A 351 12.73 -2.49 -20.04
C HIS A 351 12.42 -1.00 -20.19
N ASP A 352 12.99 -0.32 -21.20
CA ASP A 352 12.64 1.08 -21.46
C ASP A 352 11.14 1.22 -21.59
N HIS A 353 10.57 2.28 -21.00
CA HIS A 353 9.13 2.43 -20.95
C HIS A 353 8.53 2.35 -22.37
N LYS A 354 7.47 1.55 -22.52
CA LYS A 354 6.97 1.14 -23.86
C LYS A 354 6.53 2.31 -24.74
N TYR A 355 6.05 3.40 -24.15
CA TYR A 355 5.47 4.54 -24.85
C TYR A 355 6.14 5.86 -24.48
N ASP A 356 6.19 6.18 -23.18
CA ASP A 356 6.88 7.36 -22.68
C ASP A 356 8.40 7.30 -22.82
N PRO A 357 9.08 8.45 -23.02
CA PRO A 357 10.52 8.53 -23.22
C PRO A 357 11.27 8.40 -21.88
N ILE A 358 11.00 7.32 -21.15
CA ILE A 358 11.55 7.03 -19.83
C ILE A 358 12.42 5.77 -19.98
N PRO A 359 13.74 5.93 -20.17
CA PRO A 359 14.63 4.79 -20.25
C PRO A 359 14.74 4.08 -18.90
N THR A 360 15.07 2.78 -18.91
CA THR A 360 15.26 1.97 -17.71
C THR A 360 16.27 2.61 -16.75
N ARG A 361 17.31 3.26 -17.28
CA ARG A 361 18.30 3.99 -16.46
C ARG A 361 17.66 5.04 -15.55
N ASP A 362 16.59 5.70 -15.98
CA ASP A 362 15.94 6.77 -15.21
C ASP A 362 15.17 6.18 -14.02
N TYR A 363 14.48 5.05 -14.22
CA TYR A 363 13.90 4.28 -13.11
C TYR A 363 14.97 3.91 -12.08
N TYR A 364 16.12 3.38 -12.54
CA TYR A 364 17.19 2.99 -11.63
C TYR A 364 17.94 4.17 -11.02
N SER A 365 17.92 5.36 -11.63
CA SER A 365 18.36 6.60 -11.01
C SER A 365 17.46 7.01 -9.85
N LEU A 366 16.13 6.86 -9.96
CA LEU A 366 15.22 7.04 -8.83
C LEU A 366 15.37 5.93 -7.79
N TYR A 367 15.60 4.69 -8.23
CA TYR A 367 15.90 3.57 -7.35
C TYR A 367 17.14 3.86 -6.50
N SER A 368 18.24 4.36 -7.10
CA SER A 368 19.43 4.80 -6.37
C SER A 368 19.15 5.87 -5.31
N ILE A 369 18.13 6.69 -5.49
CA ILE A 369 17.75 7.69 -4.48
C ILE A 369 16.99 7.01 -3.32
N LEU A 370 15.97 6.21 -3.66
CA LEU A 370 15.02 5.69 -2.69
C LEU A 370 15.44 4.36 -2.03
N SER A 371 16.45 3.68 -2.57
CA SER A 371 17.11 2.52 -1.94
C SER A 371 18.15 2.92 -0.90
N ASN A 372 18.57 4.19 -0.87
CA ASN A 372 19.58 4.71 0.07
C ASN A 372 18.93 5.38 1.30
N ILE A 373 17.78 4.87 1.72
CA ILE A 373 16.97 5.43 2.81
C ILE A 373 16.57 4.31 3.77
N ARG A 374 16.55 4.62 5.06
CA ARG A 374 16.12 3.69 6.11
C ARG A 374 15.21 4.38 7.13
N GLU A 375 14.49 3.58 7.91
CA GLU A 375 13.85 4.10 9.12
C GLU A 375 14.93 4.38 10.18
N PRO A 376 14.83 5.49 10.93
CA PRO A 376 15.76 5.78 12.01
C PRO A 376 15.54 4.81 13.18
N ASP A 377 16.62 4.45 13.89
CA ASP A 377 16.57 3.55 15.06
C ASP A 377 15.63 4.05 16.16
N LYS A 378 15.46 5.38 16.25
CA LYS A 378 14.52 6.05 17.14
C LYS A 378 13.75 7.10 16.35
N LEU A 379 12.43 6.90 16.24
CA LEU A 379 11.53 7.84 15.56
C LEU A 379 11.62 9.24 16.20
N PRO A 380 11.75 10.33 15.42
CA PRO A 380 11.98 11.67 15.95
C PRO A 380 10.72 12.22 16.62
N LEU A 381 10.92 13.00 17.70
CA LEU A 381 9.82 13.69 18.39
C LEU A 381 9.31 14.87 17.54
N LEU A 382 7.99 15.07 17.50
CA LEU A 382 7.36 16.17 16.77
C LEU A 382 7.18 17.45 17.60
N GLY A 383 7.53 17.42 18.89
CA GLY A 383 7.37 18.54 19.82
C GLY A 383 8.40 18.50 20.95
N LYS A 384 8.32 19.48 21.87
CA LYS A 384 9.21 19.52 23.04
C LYS A 384 8.98 18.29 23.92
N PRO A 385 10.04 17.65 24.44
CA PRO A 385 9.89 16.58 25.42
C PRO A 385 9.15 17.12 26.65
N VAL A 386 7.98 16.55 26.96
CA VAL A 386 7.32 16.76 28.25
C VAL A 386 7.87 15.70 29.19
N GLY A 387 8.03 16.01 30.48
CA GLY A 387 8.43 15.03 31.49
C GLY A 387 7.52 13.80 31.43
N LEU A 388 8.11 12.60 31.47
CA LEU A 388 7.36 11.36 31.38
C LEU A 388 6.47 11.21 32.61
N SER A 389 5.18 10.95 32.42
CA SER A 389 4.33 10.45 33.50
C SER A 389 4.88 9.11 34.01
N GLN A 390 4.51 8.71 35.23
CA GLN A 390 4.92 7.42 35.81
C GLN A 390 4.61 6.24 34.86
N LYS A 391 3.47 6.29 34.18
CA LYS A 391 3.08 5.30 33.16
C LYS A 391 4.01 5.34 31.94
N GLN A 392 4.37 6.52 31.45
CA GLN A 392 5.28 6.70 30.32
C GLN A 392 6.72 6.26 30.67
N ALA A 393 7.19 6.47 31.90
CA ALA A 393 8.48 6.00 32.37
C ALA A 393 8.57 4.46 32.38
N ALA A 394 7.52 3.77 32.87
CA ALA A 394 7.45 2.32 32.85
C ALA A 394 7.45 1.73 31.42
N TYR A 395 6.80 2.41 30.46
CA TYR A 395 6.86 2.02 29.04
C TYR A 395 8.26 2.18 28.46
N GLN A 396 8.94 3.29 28.76
CA GLN A 396 10.29 3.54 28.27
C GLN A 396 11.26 2.46 28.76
N GLU A 397 11.19 2.07 30.03
CA GLU A 397 12.01 1.01 30.59
C GLU A 397 11.79 -0.34 29.87
N ARG A 398 10.53 -0.67 29.53
CA ARG A 398 10.20 -1.86 28.73
C ARG A 398 10.77 -1.78 27.32
N LEU A 399 10.63 -0.63 26.65
CA LEU A 399 11.18 -0.41 25.31
C LEU A 399 12.71 -0.52 25.29
N ASP A 400 13.38 0.06 26.29
CA ASP A 400 14.83 -0.01 26.44
C ASP A 400 15.29 -1.45 26.67
N ARG A 401 14.55 -2.25 27.44
CA ARG A 401 14.81 -3.69 27.58
C ARG A 401 14.69 -4.43 26.25
N ILE A 402 13.61 -4.22 25.48
CA ILE A 402 13.43 -4.88 24.18
C ILE A 402 14.56 -4.49 23.22
N GLN A 403 14.94 -3.22 23.20
CA GLN A 403 16.01 -2.72 22.34
C GLN A 403 17.37 -3.26 22.78
N LYS A 404 17.62 -3.39 24.09
CA LYS A 404 18.81 -4.05 24.62
C LYS A 404 18.87 -5.51 24.18
N VAL A 405 17.77 -6.27 24.30
CA VAL A 405 17.68 -7.66 23.81
C VAL A 405 17.98 -7.75 22.31
N TYR A 406 17.45 -6.80 21.51
CA TYR A 406 17.74 -6.72 20.09
C TYR A 406 19.24 -6.54 19.81
N GLN A 407 19.89 -5.61 20.50
CA GLN A 407 21.32 -5.33 20.30
C GLN A 407 22.21 -6.47 20.83
N GLU A 408 21.91 -7.02 22.01
CA GLU A 408 22.64 -8.17 22.57
C GLU A 408 22.53 -9.39 21.66
N TYR A 409 21.35 -9.63 21.05
CA TYR A 409 21.19 -10.69 20.04
C TYR A 409 22.11 -10.46 18.85
N ARG A 410 22.12 -9.24 18.27
CA ARG A 410 22.98 -8.91 17.12
C ARG A 410 24.46 -9.07 17.46
N ILE A 411 24.91 -8.52 18.59
CA ILE A 411 26.31 -8.57 19.03
C ILE A 411 26.75 -10.01 19.24
N ARG A 412 25.97 -10.79 19.98
CA ARG A 412 26.28 -12.21 20.24
C ARG A 412 26.33 -13.01 18.95
N ARG A 413 25.32 -12.84 18.09
CA ARG A 413 25.21 -13.61 16.86
C ARG A 413 26.27 -13.20 15.84
N HIS A 414 26.61 -11.92 15.73
CA HIS A 414 27.76 -11.44 14.96
C HIS A 414 29.06 -12.12 15.41
N ALA A 415 29.37 -12.09 16.70
CA ALA A 415 30.59 -12.70 17.24
C ALA A 415 30.66 -14.21 16.97
N GLU A 416 29.54 -14.91 17.18
CA GLU A 416 29.42 -16.34 16.86
C GLU A 416 29.60 -16.60 15.34
N MET A 417 29.16 -15.69 14.44
CA MET A 417 29.28 -15.87 12.98
C MET A 417 30.71 -15.64 12.52
N VAL A 418 31.32 -14.55 12.98
CA VAL A 418 32.73 -14.25 12.68
C VAL A 418 33.64 -15.35 13.21
N ALA A 419 33.35 -15.93 14.38
CA ALA A 419 34.08 -17.09 14.89
C ALA A 419 33.92 -18.32 13.97
N PHE A 420 32.70 -18.57 13.48
CA PHE A 420 32.43 -19.65 12.53
C PHE A 420 33.11 -19.41 11.17
N PHE A 421 33.05 -18.20 10.62
CA PHE A 421 33.69 -17.85 9.36
C PHE A 421 35.20 -18.10 9.36
N LYS A 422 35.86 -17.85 10.50
CA LYS A 422 37.29 -18.15 10.69
C LYS A 422 37.62 -19.64 10.56
N THR A 423 36.65 -20.55 10.74
CA THR A 423 36.84 -21.99 10.49
C THR A 423 36.60 -22.38 9.03
N GLN A 424 35.90 -21.55 8.26
CA GLN A 424 35.50 -21.82 6.88
C GLN A 424 36.43 -21.19 5.82
N ALA A 425 37.61 -20.70 6.20
CA ALA A 425 38.55 -20.04 5.29
C ALA A 425 38.89 -20.90 4.06
N ALA A 426 39.22 -22.18 4.24
CA ALA A 426 39.57 -23.07 3.15
C ALA A 426 38.42 -23.24 2.13
N GLU A 427 37.20 -23.47 2.62
CA GLU A 427 36.02 -23.68 1.76
C GLU A 427 35.68 -22.43 0.95
N HIS A 428 35.77 -21.24 1.56
CA HIS A 428 35.52 -19.98 0.86
C HIS A 428 36.63 -19.61 -0.12
N MET A 429 37.89 -19.96 0.16
CA MET A 429 38.99 -19.78 -0.79
C MET A 429 38.79 -20.63 -2.04
N VAL A 430 38.46 -21.93 -1.87
CA VAL A 430 38.18 -22.82 -3.00
C VAL A 430 36.93 -22.37 -3.76
N ALA A 431 35.85 -22.03 -3.05
CA ALA A 431 34.64 -21.50 -3.69
C ALA A 431 34.88 -20.18 -4.43
N ALA A 432 35.75 -19.30 -3.92
CA ALA A 432 36.10 -18.05 -4.61
C ALA A 432 36.77 -18.32 -5.96
N ARG A 433 37.62 -19.36 -6.03
CA ARG A 433 38.21 -19.85 -7.28
C ARG A 433 37.17 -20.51 -8.18
N ASP A 434 36.33 -21.39 -7.64
CA ASP A 434 35.33 -22.12 -8.43
C ASP A 434 34.25 -21.20 -8.99
N ALA A 435 34.01 -20.06 -8.32
CA ALA A 435 33.14 -19.00 -8.79
C ALA A 435 33.76 -18.13 -9.90
N GLU A 436 35.04 -18.29 -10.25
CA GLU A 436 35.65 -17.54 -11.35
C GLU A 436 34.99 -17.92 -12.69
N GLY A 437 34.36 -16.92 -13.34
CA GLY A 437 33.69 -17.11 -14.63
C GLY A 437 32.27 -17.67 -14.55
N LEU A 438 31.76 -17.96 -13.34
CA LEU A 438 30.36 -18.31 -13.13
C LEU A 438 29.45 -17.07 -13.22
N SER A 439 28.23 -17.27 -13.69
CA SER A 439 27.13 -16.31 -13.60
C SER A 439 26.57 -16.25 -12.17
N ASN A 440 25.82 -15.19 -11.84
CA ASN A 440 25.24 -15.03 -10.50
C ASN A 440 24.34 -16.21 -10.06
N PRO A 441 23.45 -16.77 -10.92
CA PRO A 441 22.70 -17.97 -10.56
C PRO A 441 23.57 -19.18 -10.23
N GLU A 442 24.65 -19.38 -11.00
CA GLU A 442 25.59 -20.48 -10.74
C GLU A 442 26.38 -20.26 -9.44
N ILE A 443 26.67 -19.01 -9.08
CA ILE A 443 27.25 -18.65 -7.78
C ILE A 443 26.24 -18.91 -6.65
N GLU A 444 24.96 -18.58 -6.83
CA GLU A 444 23.90 -18.88 -5.85
C GLU A 444 23.75 -20.38 -5.64
N ASP A 445 23.79 -21.16 -6.71
CA ASP A 445 23.79 -22.63 -6.66
C ASP A 445 25.02 -23.15 -5.91
N LEU A 446 26.22 -22.65 -6.22
CA LEU A 446 27.45 -22.99 -5.52
C LEU A 446 27.38 -22.68 -4.02
N VAL A 447 26.86 -21.50 -3.66
CA VAL A 447 26.69 -21.06 -2.27
C VAL A 447 25.70 -21.97 -1.54
N ARG A 448 24.58 -22.30 -2.17
CA ARG A 448 23.56 -23.18 -1.61
C ARG A 448 24.09 -24.60 -1.40
N ASP A 449 24.70 -25.19 -2.42
CA ASP A 449 25.16 -26.57 -2.42
C ASP A 449 26.30 -26.79 -1.41
N ARG A 450 27.16 -25.78 -1.24
CA ARG A 450 28.27 -25.81 -0.26
C ARG A 450 27.91 -25.19 1.09
N GLN A 451 26.67 -24.74 1.29
CA GLN A 451 26.19 -24.09 2.51
C GLN A 451 27.10 -22.93 2.97
N LEU A 452 27.51 -22.08 2.01
CA LEU A 452 28.42 -20.97 2.24
C LEU A 452 27.66 -19.67 2.56
N ASN A 453 28.37 -18.69 3.09
CA ASN A 453 27.85 -17.34 3.20
C ASN A 453 28.25 -16.53 1.95
N GLN A 454 27.26 -16.05 1.18
CA GLN A 454 27.52 -15.34 -0.08
C GLN A 454 28.36 -14.06 0.12
N HIS A 455 28.07 -13.28 1.16
CA HIS A 455 28.82 -12.06 1.45
C HIS A 455 30.28 -12.37 1.77
N LEU A 456 30.52 -13.44 2.54
CA LEU A 456 31.87 -13.91 2.83
C LEU A 456 32.62 -14.38 1.57
N LEU A 457 31.93 -15.06 0.64
CA LEU A 457 32.49 -15.46 -0.65
C LEU A 457 32.93 -14.23 -1.47
N VAL A 458 32.09 -13.20 -1.56
CA VAL A 458 32.41 -11.94 -2.26
C VAL A 458 33.64 -11.26 -1.64
N ARG A 459 33.74 -11.25 -0.31
CA ARG A 459 34.92 -10.71 0.39
C ARG A 459 36.19 -11.49 0.06
N TRP A 460 36.12 -12.82 0.01
CA TRP A 460 37.25 -13.67 -0.40
C TRP A 460 37.65 -13.48 -1.86
N GLN A 461 36.69 -13.39 -2.78
CA GLN A 461 36.98 -13.11 -4.20
C GLN A 461 37.69 -11.76 -4.35
N LYS A 462 37.20 -10.71 -3.67
CA LYS A 462 37.86 -9.40 -3.66
C LYS A 462 39.26 -9.48 -3.07
N HIS A 463 39.42 -10.12 -1.91
CA HIS A 463 40.71 -10.24 -1.25
C HIS A 463 41.76 -10.96 -2.12
N LEU A 464 41.39 -12.08 -2.75
CA LEU A 464 42.27 -12.83 -3.64
C LEU A 464 42.59 -12.06 -4.93
N ARG A 465 41.64 -11.29 -5.48
CA ARG A 465 41.89 -10.42 -6.64
C ARG A 465 42.86 -9.29 -6.29
N ASP A 466 42.62 -8.58 -5.20
CA ASP A 466 43.49 -7.51 -4.70
C ASP A 466 44.90 -8.06 -4.41
N ALA A 467 45.01 -9.29 -3.85
CA ALA A 467 46.27 -9.97 -3.59
C ALA A 467 47.03 -10.33 -4.89
N LYS A 468 46.31 -10.78 -5.93
CA LYS A 468 46.88 -11.07 -7.25
C LYS A 468 47.43 -9.82 -7.92
N GLU A 469 46.66 -8.72 -7.89
CA GLU A 469 47.02 -7.44 -8.51
C GLU A 469 48.19 -6.76 -7.81
N SER A 470 48.24 -6.83 -6.48
CA SER A 470 49.34 -6.28 -5.67
C SER A 470 50.60 -7.16 -5.64
N GLY A 471 50.53 -8.40 -6.14
CA GLY A 471 51.63 -9.35 -6.08
C GLY A 471 51.96 -9.84 -4.67
N GLU A 472 50.97 -9.85 -3.77
CA GLU A 472 51.09 -10.20 -2.35
C GLU A 472 51.82 -11.55 -2.18
N PRO A 473 53.03 -11.57 -1.58
CA PRO A 473 53.84 -12.78 -1.43
C PRO A 473 53.10 -13.98 -0.87
N LEU A 474 52.18 -13.75 0.07
CA LEU A 474 51.47 -14.83 0.75
C LEU A 474 50.56 -15.64 -0.18
N PHE A 475 49.95 -15.04 -1.20
CA PHE A 475 49.00 -15.71 -2.08
C PHE A 475 49.56 -16.05 -3.47
N ARG A 476 50.84 -15.75 -3.76
CA ARG A 476 51.46 -16.13 -5.05
C ARG A 476 51.37 -17.63 -5.31
N LEU A 477 51.67 -18.44 -4.29
CA LEU A 477 51.59 -19.90 -4.38
C LEU A 477 50.15 -20.35 -4.61
N TRP A 478 49.18 -19.72 -3.93
CA TRP A 478 47.75 -19.98 -4.16
C TRP A 478 47.35 -19.72 -5.61
N HIS A 479 47.67 -18.54 -6.17
CA HIS A 479 47.29 -18.20 -7.54
C HIS A 479 47.95 -19.09 -8.59
N ALA A 480 49.22 -19.48 -8.38
CA ALA A 480 49.90 -20.42 -9.27
C ALA A 480 49.27 -21.83 -9.23
N ALA A 481 48.84 -22.27 -8.04
CA ALA A 481 48.15 -23.56 -7.87
C ALA A 481 46.72 -23.54 -8.42
N ALA A 482 45.99 -22.44 -8.23
CA ALA A 482 44.60 -22.27 -8.69
C ALA A 482 44.46 -22.33 -10.22
N ALA A 483 45.54 -22.04 -10.96
CA ALA A 483 45.61 -22.14 -12.41
C ALA A 483 45.78 -23.59 -12.93
N ILE A 484 46.04 -24.57 -12.06
CA ILE A 484 46.20 -25.96 -12.45
C ILE A 484 44.81 -26.61 -12.59
N PRO A 485 44.50 -27.27 -13.72
CA PRO A 485 43.29 -28.08 -13.84
C PRO A 485 43.25 -29.19 -12.78
N GLU A 486 42.10 -29.41 -12.15
CA GLU A 486 41.96 -30.33 -11.00
C GLU A 486 42.49 -31.74 -11.29
N LYS A 487 42.20 -32.28 -12.48
CA LYS A 487 42.66 -33.61 -12.93
C LYS A 487 44.19 -33.72 -13.05
N GLU A 488 44.88 -32.59 -13.18
CA GLU A 488 46.34 -32.52 -13.36
C GLU A 488 47.05 -32.02 -12.10
N PHE A 489 46.31 -31.70 -11.04
CA PHE A 489 46.82 -31.02 -9.86
C PHE A 489 47.97 -31.81 -9.21
N ALA A 490 47.75 -33.08 -8.89
CA ALA A 490 48.75 -33.92 -8.23
C ALA A 490 50.07 -34.04 -9.03
N THR A 491 49.99 -34.05 -10.37
CA THR A 491 51.17 -34.20 -11.24
C THR A 491 51.93 -32.87 -11.42
N LYS A 492 51.22 -31.75 -11.56
CA LYS A 492 51.83 -30.42 -11.80
C LYS A 492 52.24 -29.70 -10.51
N TRP A 493 51.61 -30.02 -9.38
CA TRP A 493 51.86 -29.38 -8.09
C TRP A 493 53.35 -29.38 -7.67
N PRO A 494 54.12 -30.48 -7.77
CA PRO A 494 55.54 -30.48 -7.38
C PRO A 494 56.42 -29.50 -8.18
N ALA A 495 56.06 -29.19 -9.43
CA ALA A 495 56.77 -28.20 -10.24
C ALA A 495 56.39 -26.76 -9.84
N VAL A 496 55.10 -26.52 -9.60
CA VAL A 496 54.59 -25.22 -9.12
C VAL A 496 55.16 -24.88 -7.74
N ARG A 497 55.20 -25.86 -6.82
CA ARG A 497 55.78 -25.69 -5.47
C ARG A 497 57.26 -25.30 -5.50
N ARG A 498 58.04 -25.76 -6.48
CA ARG A 498 59.47 -25.41 -6.62
C ARG A 498 59.70 -24.01 -7.18
N THR A 499 58.78 -23.50 -7.99
CA THR A 499 58.96 -22.26 -8.77
C THR A 499 58.27 -21.05 -8.13
N ALA A 500 57.11 -21.26 -7.49
CA ALA A 500 56.44 -20.25 -6.70
C ALA A 500 56.91 -20.33 -5.24
N LYS A 501 57.83 -19.43 -4.81
CA LYS A 501 58.20 -19.33 -3.38
C LYS A 501 56.98 -18.92 -2.56
N GLY A 502 56.55 -19.78 -1.64
CA GLY A 502 55.56 -19.46 -0.61
C GLY A 502 56.11 -18.50 0.43
N ALA A 503 55.25 -18.06 1.33
CA ALA A 503 55.66 -17.31 2.52
C ALA A 503 56.33 -18.28 3.52
N SER A 504 57.40 -17.86 4.20
CA SER A 504 58.21 -18.72 5.06
C SER A 504 57.42 -19.37 6.21
N LEU A 505 56.36 -18.71 6.67
CA LEU A 505 55.47 -19.18 7.74
C LEU A 505 54.37 -20.14 7.26
N LEU A 506 54.21 -20.32 5.94
CA LEU A 506 53.31 -21.32 5.36
C LEU A 506 54.00 -22.69 5.16
N GLU A 507 55.32 -22.74 5.02
CA GLU A 507 56.04 -23.96 4.66
C GLU A 507 55.82 -25.10 5.68
N ALA A 508 55.83 -24.78 6.97
CA ALA A 508 55.57 -25.77 8.02
C ALA A 508 54.18 -26.43 7.91
N GLU A 509 53.17 -25.69 7.43
CA GLU A 509 51.81 -26.21 7.24
C GLU A 509 51.65 -26.94 5.89
N LEU A 510 52.50 -26.63 4.91
CA LEU A 510 52.57 -27.32 3.62
C LEU A 510 53.31 -28.67 3.71
N ASP A 511 54.27 -28.79 4.63
CA ASP A 511 55.00 -30.05 4.88
C ASP A 511 54.26 -30.99 5.83
N ALA A 512 53.30 -30.47 6.60
CA ALA A 512 52.54 -31.27 7.56
C ALA A 512 51.70 -32.38 6.89
N LYS A 513 51.23 -32.19 5.66
CA LYS A 513 50.42 -33.16 4.90
C LYS A 513 50.70 -33.09 3.40
N PRO A 514 50.63 -34.21 2.66
CA PRO A 514 50.71 -34.19 1.20
C PRO A 514 49.57 -33.36 0.58
N ILE A 515 49.91 -32.49 -0.37
CA ILE A 515 48.94 -31.67 -1.10
C ILE A 515 48.65 -32.36 -2.44
N ALA A 516 47.47 -32.96 -2.58
CA ALA A 516 47.03 -33.66 -3.79
C ALA A 516 45.97 -32.87 -4.58
N SER A 517 45.35 -31.87 -3.95
CA SER A 517 44.31 -31.03 -4.53
C SER A 517 44.44 -29.57 -4.11
N LEU A 518 43.73 -28.67 -4.81
CA LEU A 518 43.62 -27.26 -4.42
C LEU A 518 42.97 -27.10 -3.03
N ARG A 519 42.08 -28.02 -2.66
CA ARG A 519 41.44 -28.04 -1.34
C ARG A 519 42.44 -28.36 -0.24
N ASP A 520 43.38 -29.29 -0.45
CA ASP A 520 44.43 -29.58 0.51
C ASP A 520 45.32 -28.35 0.74
N LEU A 521 45.65 -27.62 -0.33
CA LEU A 521 46.38 -26.36 -0.23
C LEU A 521 45.59 -25.33 0.59
N ALA A 522 44.30 -25.15 0.30
CA ALA A 522 43.43 -24.25 1.05
C ALA A 522 43.37 -24.60 2.54
N GLN A 523 43.42 -25.89 2.88
CA GLN A 523 43.47 -26.36 4.27
C GLN A 523 44.78 -25.98 4.97
N SER A 524 45.94 -26.02 4.29
CA SER A 524 47.21 -25.51 4.84
C SER A 524 47.17 -24.00 5.08
N TYR A 525 46.57 -23.22 4.17
CA TYR A 525 46.34 -21.78 4.41
C TYR A 525 45.43 -21.57 5.63
N ALA A 526 44.34 -22.32 5.75
CA ALA A 526 43.43 -22.22 6.89
C ALA A 526 44.10 -22.66 8.21
N ALA A 527 45.03 -23.62 8.19
CA ALA A 527 45.83 -24.00 9.35
C ALA A 527 46.77 -22.86 9.79
N ALA A 528 47.48 -22.24 8.83
CA ALA A 528 48.31 -21.08 9.11
C ALA A 528 47.49 -19.90 9.67
N LEU A 529 46.37 -19.55 9.02
CA LEU A 529 45.50 -18.47 9.50
C LEU A 529 44.99 -18.73 10.92
N ARG A 530 44.67 -19.98 11.28
CA ARG A 530 44.30 -20.36 12.65
C ARG A 530 45.45 -20.15 13.64
N LYS A 531 46.68 -20.52 13.28
CA LYS A 531 47.87 -20.37 14.11
C LYS A 531 48.22 -18.90 14.41
N TYR A 532 48.00 -18.01 13.45
CA TYR A 532 48.28 -16.58 13.57
C TYR A 532 47.05 -15.72 13.93
N ASN A 533 45.99 -16.34 14.45
CA ASN A 533 44.77 -15.66 14.89
C ASN A 533 44.87 -15.16 16.35
N ARG A 534 45.60 -14.06 16.60
CA ARG A 534 45.69 -13.43 17.94
C ARG A 534 45.38 -11.95 17.94
N ALA A 535 44.97 -11.41 19.10
CA ALA A 535 44.57 -10.01 19.23
C ALA A 535 45.75 -9.04 19.06
N GLN A 536 46.91 -9.31 19.66
CA GLN A 536 48.09 -8.42 19.56
C GLN A 536 48.97 -8.73 18.34
N PRO A 537 49.67 -7.74 17.75
CA PRO A 537 50.66 -7.97 16.70
C PRO A 537 51.76 -8.96 17.13
N PHE A 538 52.30 -9.72 16.18
CA PHE A 538 53.42 -10.66 16.35
C PHE A 538 54.78 -9.98 16.43
N GLY A 539 54.92 -8.78 15.85
CA GLY A 539 56.21 -8.11 15.70
C GLY A 539 57.07 -8.74 14.60
N ASP A 540 56.58 -9.79 13.96
CA ASP A 540 57.12 -10.38 12.75
C ASP A 540 56.24 -9.94 11.56
N PRO A 541 56.81 -9.30 10.52
CA PRO A 541 56.03 -8.75 9.39
C PRO A 541 55.17 -9.77 8.66
N GLU A 542 55.58 -11.04 8.60
CA GLU A 542 54.86 -12.08 7.87
C GLU A 542 53.72 -12.67 8.71
N ALA A 543 53.96 -12.89 10.01
CA ALA A 543 52.96 -13.29 10.98
C ALA A 543 51.88 -12.19 11.15
N ASP A 544 52.27 -10.92 11.09
CA ASP A 544 51.35 -9.79 11.14
C ASP A 544 50.50 -9.64 9.88
N ARG A 545 51.00 -10.06 8.70
CA ARG A 545 50.19 -10.17 7.48
C ARG A 545 49.15 -11.28 7.59
N LEU A 546 49.54 -12.47 8.07
CA LEU A 546 48.60 -13.58 8.33
C LEU A 546 47.53 -13.16 9.35
N ARG A 547 47.93 -12.48 10.42
CA ARG A 547 46.99 -11.90 11.40
C ARG A 547 46.04 -10.89 10.74
N ALA A 548 46.52 -10.03 9.85
CA ALA A 548 45.70 -9.04 9.16
C ALA A 548 44.62 -9.66 8.24
N ILE A 549 44.84 -10.88 7.73
CA ILE A 549 43.82 -11.61 6.96
C ILE A 549 42.72 -12.18 7.85
N VAL A 550 42.99 -12.37 9.14
CA VAL A 550 42.00 -12.89 10.10
C VAL A 550 41.33 -11.78 10.90
N ARG A 551 41.99 -10.63 11.09
CA ARG A 551 41.57 -9.54 12.01
C ARG A 551 41.79 -8.11 11.51
N GLY A 552 42.33 -7.94 10.31
CA GLY A 552 42.59 -6.61 9.74
C GLY A 552 41.32 -5.95 9.20
N PRO A 553 41.35 -4.63 8.95
CA PRO A 553 40.20 -3.89 8.42
C PRO A 553 39.77 -4.34 7.01
N LYS A 554 40.69 -4.96 6.24
CA LYS A 554 40.42 -5.56 4.93
C LYS A 554 40.33 -7.10 5.00
N SER A 555 40.17 -7.64 6.20
CA SER A 555 40.07 -9.08 6.42
C SER A 555 38.87 -9.65 5.67
N PRO A 556 39.04 -10.72 4.88
CA PRO A 556 37.90 -11.45 4.36
C PRO A 556 37.11 -12.13 5.48
N LEU A 557 37.74 -12.46 6.63
CA LEU A 557 37.15 -13.28 7.70
C LEU A 557 36.57 -12.50 8.89
N ASP A 558 37.04 -11.27 9.12
CA ASP A 558 36.63 -10.40 10.23
C ASP A 558 35.61 -9.39 9.71
N VAL A 559 34.38 -9.82 9.56
CA VAL A 559 33.29 -8.98 9.05
C VAL A 559 32.97 -7.92 10.12
N PRO A 560 32.98 -6.61 9.80
CA PRO A 560 32.60 -5.56 10.74
C PRO A 560 31.17 -5.72 11.25
N PHE A 561 30.86 -5.22 12.45
CA PHE A 561 29.53 -5.34 13.03
C PHE A 561 28.46 -4.63 12.21
N GLU A 562 28.84 -3.54 11.55
CA GLU A 562 28.01 -2.73 10.66
C GLU A 562 27.51 -3.54 9.45
N GLU A 563 28.22 -4.60 9.08
CA GLU A 563 27.86 -5.51 7.98
C GLU A 563 27.04 -6.72 8.46
N PHE A 564 26.61 -6.77 9.73
CA PHE A 564 25.87 -7.92 10.28
C PHE A 564 24.64 -8.31 9.45
N ASP A 565 23.89 -7.32 8.96
CA ASP A 565 22.66 -7.55 8.21
C ASP A 565 22.93 -8.23 6.84
N LEU A 566 24.15 -8.10 6.30
CA LEU A 566 24.60 -8.76 5.06
C LEU A 566 25.01 -10.23 5.26
N ILE A 567 25.36 -10.60 6.50
CA ILE A 567 25.82 -11.97 6.80
C ILE A 567 24.76 -12.82 7.51
N CYS A 568 23.78 -12.20 8.19
CA CYS A 568 22.82 -12.91 9.02
C CYS A 568 21.98 -13.95 8.24
N THR A 569 21.62 -15.05 8.91
CA THR A 569 20.81 -16.11 8.31
C THR A 569 19.33 -15.72 8.27
N GLU A 570 18.53 -16.46 7.51
CA GLU A 570 17.07 -16.27 7.51
C GLU A 570 16.45 -16.50 8.91
N GLY A 571 17.00 -17.44 9.69
CA GLY A 571 16.61 -17.64 11.09
C GLY A 571 16.89 -16.41 11.95
N ASP A 572 18.06 -15.78 11.76
CA ASP A 572 18.42 -14.55 12.49
C ASP A 572 17.52 -13.38 12.11
N ARG A 573 17.20 -13.22 10.82
CA ARG A 573 16.24 -12.21 10.34
C ARG A 573 14.87 -12.42 10.96
N ASN A 574 14.38 -13.65 11.02
CA ASN A 574 13.10 -13.96 11.65
C ASN A 574 13.09 -13.66 13.16
N ASN A 575 14.16 -13.97 13.87
CA ASN A 575 14.31 -13.63 15.30
C ASN A 575 14.35 -12.12 15.53
N MET A 576 15.16 -11.40 14.76
CA MET A 576 15.24 -9.94 14.79
C MET A 576 13.91 -9.28 14.46
N ARG A 577 13.23 -9.77 13.42
CA ARG A 577 11.90 -9.33 13.03
C ARG A 577 10.92 -9.51 14.18
N SER A 578 10.90 -10.68 14.82
CA SER A 578 10.07 -10.95 16.01
C SER A 578 10.32 -9.95 17.15
N ILE A 579 11.57 -9.60 17.44
CA ILE A 579 11.90 -8.58 18.44
C ILE A 579 11.39 -7.20 18.00
N ARG A 580 11.55 -6.84 16.72
CA ARG A 580 11.06 -5.58 16.15
C ARG A 580 9.53 -5.47 16.19
N VAL A 581 8.81 -6.56 15.90
CA VAL A 581 7.34 -6.62 16.02
C VAL A 581 6.90 -6.25 17.43
N ARG A 582 7.56 -6.81 18.45
CA ARG A 582 7.28 -6.52 19.87
C ARG A 582 7.56 -5.06 20.22
N TYR A 583 8.71 -4.55 19.78
CA TYR A 583 9.07 -3.15 19.97
C TYR A 583 8.00 -2.21 19.37
N ASN A 584 7.58 -2.47 18.13
CA ASN A 584 6.57 -1.68 17.44
C ASN A 584 5.18 -1.81 18.09
N ALA A 585 4.79 -2.99 18.55
CA ALA A 585 3.54 -3.18 19.30
C ALA A 585 3.53 -2.39 20.61
N MET A 586 4.64 -2.40 21.35
CA MET A 586 4.81 -1.62 22.59
C MET A 586 4.83 -0.10 22.32
N LEU A 587 5.46 0.33 21.23
CA LEU A 587 5.40 1.73 20.80
C LEU A 587 3.97 2.16 20.43
N ALA A 588 3.23 1.32 19.71
CA ALA A 588 1.84 1.59 19.37
C ALA A 588 0.98 1.70 20.62
N GLN A 589 1.19 0.82 21.61
CA GLN A 589 0.55 0.95 22.92
C GLN A 589 0.86 2.28 23.58
N ALA A 590 2.14 2.65 23.68
CA ALA A 590 2.54 3.90 24.29
C ALA A 590 1.92 5.11 23.58
N ALA A 591 1.84 5.08 22.25
CA ALA A 591 1.22 6.13 21.45
C ALA A 591 -0.27 6.32 21.78
N TYR A 592 -1.00 5.21 21.90
CA TYR A 592 -2.43 5.22 22.21
C TYR A 592 -2.74 5.60 23.66
N ASP A 593 -1.73 5.49 24.53
CA ASP A 593 -1.77 5.94 25.92
C ASP A 593 -1.28 7.39 26.13
N GLY A 594 -1.14 8.14 25.03
CA GLY A 594 -0.80 9.56 25.08
C GLY A 594 0.69 9.83 25.29
N ALA A 595 1.59 8.92 24.87
CA ALA A 595 3.00 9.25 24.76
C ALA A 595 3.23 10.43 23.78
N ALA A 596 4.40 11.05 23.87
CA ALA A 596 4.73 12.19 23.01
C ALA A 596 4.78 11.77 21.52
N PRO A 597 4.09 12.49 20.63
CA PRO A 597 3.98 12.11 19.22
C PRO A 597 5.31 12.15 18.49
N ARG A 598 5.51 11.17 17.62
CA ARG A 598 6.73 10.99 16.82
C ARG A 598 6.40 10.90 15.33
N ALA A 599 7.34 11.29 14.49
CA ALA A 599 7.19 11.11 13.06
C ALA A 599 7.42 9.65 12.67
N MET A 600 6.57 9.12 11.81
CA MET A 600 6.95 7.97 10.98
C MET A 600 7.87 8.54 9.89
N ALA A 601 9.18 8.35 10.04
CA ALA A 601 10.20 9.07 9.27
C ALA A 601 11.17 8.12 8.58
N VAL A 602 11.90 8.67 7.62
CA VAL A 602 13.06 8.05 6.97
C VAL A 602 14.27 8.97 7.12
N GLU A 603 15.47 8.40 7.05
CA GLU A 603 16.75 9.12 6.99
C GLU A 603 17.64 8.55 5.89
N ASP A 604 18.60 9.35 5.42
CA ASP A 604 19.64 8.89 4.49
C ASP A 604 20.54 7.83 5.14
N LEU A 605 20.99 6.84 4.36
CA LEU A 605 22.09 5.99 4.78
C LEU A 605 23.37 6.83 4.98
N PRO A 606 24.22 6.51 5.96
CA PRO A 606 25.49 7.23 6.17
C PRO A 606 26.43 7.20 4.95
N HIS A 607 26.37 6.12 4.17
CA HIS A 607 27.17 5.92 2.96
C HIS A 607 26.26 5.45 1.81
N PRO A 608 25.63 6.38 1.07
CA PRO A 608 24.80 6.05 -0.08
C PRO A 608 25.61 5.40 -1.20
N VAL A 609 25.06 4.35 -1.82
CA VAL A 609 25.69 3.62 -2.93
C VAL A 609 24.80 3.67 -4.16
N PRO A 610 25.29 4.09 -5.34
CA PRO A 610 24.53 4.00 -6.59
C PRO A 610 24.12 2.55 -6.88
N ALA A 611 22.84 2.34 -7.21
CA ALA A 611 22.34 1.06 -7.65
C ALA A 611 22.75 0.74 -9.09
N HIS A 612 22.64 -0.54 -9.45
CA HIS A 612 22.76 -1.02 -10.82
C HIS A 612 21.39 -1.11 -11.49
N VAL A 613 21.36 -0.99 -12.81
CA VAL A 613 20.21 -1.38 -13.62
C VAL A 613 20.01 -2.89 -13.49
N PHE A 614 18.88 -3.36 -12.96
CA PHE A 614 18.59 -4.79 -12.96
C PHE A 614 18.06 -5.21 -14.32
N LEU A 615 18.80 -6.08 -15.01
CA LEU A 615 18.43 -6.53 -16.35
C LEU A 615 17.12 -7.33 -16.27
N ARG A 616 16.11 -6.90 -17.04
CA ARG A 616 14.74 -7.44 -16.96
C ARG A 616 14.11 -7.34 -15.56
N GLY A 617 14.58 -6.40 -14.74
CA GLY A 617 14.08 -6.18 -13.39
C GLY A 617 14.57 -7.21 -12.36
N ASN A 618 15.47 -8.13 -12.72
CA ASN A 618 15.97 -9.18 -11.84
C ASN A 618 17.16 -8.68 -10.98
N PRO A 619 16.99 -8.50 -9.65
CA PRO A 619 18.06 -7.98 -8.77
C PRO A 619 19.34 -8.82 -8.80
N ASN A 620 19.24 -10.11 -9.12
CA ASN A 620 20.38 -11.03 -9.20
C ASN A 620 21.12 -10.91 -10.54
N ASN A 621 20.68 -10.06 -11.47
CA ASN A 621 21.34 -9.81 -12.76
C ASN A 621 21.61 -8.31 -12.97
N PRO A 622 22.60 -7.73 -12.26
CA PRO A 622 22.93 -6.31 -12.36
C PRO A 622 23.65 -5.99 -13.68
N GLY A 623 23.23 -4.90 -14.31
CA GLY A 623 23.85 -4.27 -15.47
C GLY A 623 24.66 -3.03 -15.10
N ALA A 624 24.58 -1.99 -15.93
CA ALA A 624 25.33 -0.75 -15.72
C ALA A 624 24.92 -0.02 -14.42
N LEU A 625 25.85 0.73 -13.85
CA LEU A 625 25.58 1.64 -12.73
C LEU A 625 24.60 2.74 -13.15
N ALA A 626 23.62 3.03 -12.29
CA ALA A 626 22.65 4.09 -12.46
C ALA A 626 22.81 5.12 -11.32
N PRO A 627 23.62 6.18 -11.50
CA PRO A 627 23.77 7.20 -10.47
C PRO A 627 22.45 7.92 -10.17
N PRO A 628 22.27 8.45 -8.94
CA PRO A 628 21.04 9.18 -8.58
C PRO A 628 20.89 10.42 -9.45
N ARG A 629 19.77 10.53 -10.16
CA ARG A 629 19.45 11.61 -11.11
C ARG A 629 17.94 11.82 -11.17
N PHE A 630 17.53 12.95 -11.72
CA PHE A 630 16.13 13.15 -12.12
C PHE A 630 15.80 12.46 -13.45
N LEU A 631 14.50 12.41 -13.79
CA LEU A 631 14.03 11.87 -15.05
C LEU A 631 14.56 12.70 -16.23
N SER A 632 15.24 12.07 -17.17
CA SER A 632 15.84 12.72 -18.34
C SER A 632 14.80 13.34 -19.28
N CYS A 633 13.55 12.87 -19.24
CA CYS A 633 12.43 13.46 -19.98
C CYS A 633 11.92 14.79 -19.40
N LEU A 634 12.31 15.15 -18.17
CA LEU A 634 11.93 16.39 -17.48
C LEU A 634 13.11 17.31 -17.16
N GLY A 635 14.32 16.75 -17.00
CA GLY A 635 15.54 17.49 -16.72
C GLY A 635 16.19 18.02 -18.00
N GLY A 636 15.98 19.29 -18.34
CA GLY A 636 16.72 19.94 -19.43
C GLY A 636 18.24 19.95 -19.17
N SER A 637 19.04 19.62 -20.19
CA SER A 637 20.52 19.69 -20.38
C SER A 637 21.51 19.34 -19.26
N ASP A 638 21.19 19.37 -17.96
CA ASP A 638 22.13 19.06 -16.88
C ASP A 638 21.86 17.65 -16.35
N GLU A 639 22.40 16.65 -17.06
CA GLU A 639 22.40 15.23 -16.71
C GLU A 639 23.27 14.92 -15.46
N ARG A 640 23.48 15.88 -14.56
CA ARG A 640 24.40 15.70 -13.43
C ARG A 640 23.79 14.77 -12.39
N ALA A 641 24.62 13.86 -11.89
CA ALA A 641 24.26 13.05 -10.73
C ALA A 641 24.07 13.94 -9.50
N PHE A 642 23.03 13.65 -8.72
CA PHE A 642 22.79 14.18 -7.38
C PHE A 642 23.93 13.77 -6.45
N LYS A 643 24.27 14.66 -5.51
CA LYS A 643 25.46 14.55 -4.66
C LYS A 643 25.17 14.71 -3.17
N ASP A 644 24.02 15.25 -2.79
CA ASP A 644 23.66 15.48 -1.38
C ASP A 644 22.93 14.28 -0.79
N GLY A 645 23.63 13.54 0.07
CA GLY A 645 23.07 12.39 0.78
C GLY A 645 22.54 11.34 -0.19
N SER A 646 21.29 10.89 0.01
CA SER A 646 20.64 9.97 -0.94
C SER A 646 20.26 10.61 -2.28
N GLY A 647 20.24 11.94 -2.37
CA GLY A 647 19.67 12.69 -3.49
C GLY A 647 18.18 13.04 -3.32
N ARG A 648 17.54 12.70 -2.20
CA ARG A 648 16.12 13.02 -1.94
C ARG A 648 15.80 14.51 -1.94
N LEU A 649 16.68 15.34 -1.39
CA LEU A 649 16.49 16.79 -1.37
C LEU A 649 16.55 17.39 -2.80
N GLU A 650 17.49 16.91 -3.61
CA GLU A 650 17.64 17.33 -5.01
C GLU A 650 16.48 16.83 -5.88
N LEU A 651 15.99 15.59 -5.63
CA LEU A 651 14.76 15.07 -6.23
C LEU A 651 13.56 15.96 -5.90
N ALA A 652 13.38 16.29 -4.61
CA ALA A 652 12.28 17.14 -4.18
C ALA A 652 12.31 18.52 -4.85
N ARG A 653 13.49 19.15 -4.93
CA ARG A 653 13.70 20.42 -5.65
C ARG A 653 13.39 20.32 -7.14
N SER A 654 13.75 19.21 -7.78
CA SER A 654 13.47 18.98 -9.21
C SER A 654 11.97 18.77 -9.49
N ILE A 655 11.24 18.17 -8.55
CA ILE A 655 9.79 18.00 -8.66
C ILE A 655 9.08 19.36 -8.51
N ILE A 656 9.47 20.17 -7.53
CA ILE A 656 8.78 21.44 -7.22
C ILE A 656 9.30 22.63 -8.04
N ASP A 657 10.25 22.41 -8.93
CA ASP A 657 10.79 23.45 -9.80
C ASP A 657 9.64 24.06 -10.64
N ALA A 658 9.56 25.39 -10.70
CA ALA A 658 8.52 26.07 -11.47
C ALA A 658 8.60 25.78 -12.98
N GLU A 659 9.78 25.38 -13.48
CA GLU A 659 9.99 24.96 -14.85
C GLU A 659 9.60 23.50 -15.11
N ASN A 660 9.28 22.73 -14.06
CA ASN A 660 8.75 21.37 -14.19
C ASN A 660 7.32 21.44 -14.77
N PRO A 661 7.08 20.86 -15.97
CA PRO A 661 5.80 21.00 -16.67
C PRO A 661 4.65 20.19 -16.06
N LEU A 662 4.91 19.30 -15.11
CA LEU A 662 3.92 18.33 -14.62
C LEU A 662 3.35 18.66 -13.25
N THR A 663 4.18 19.03 -12.28
CA THR A 663 3.75 19.09 -10.88
C THR A 663 2.56 20.02 -10.64
N ALA A 664 2.58 21.23 -11.21
CA ALA A 664 1.44 22.15 -11.15
C ALA A 664 0.22 21.62 -11.91
N ARG A 665 0.39 21.07 -13.12
CA ARG A 665 -0.73 20.53 -13.93
C ARG A 665 -1.41 19.35 -13.25
N VAL A 666 -0.65 18.45 -12.64
CA VAL A 666 -1.16 17.25 -11.97
C VAL A 666 -2.03 17.63 -10.79
N ILE A 667 -1.55 18.48 -9.88
CA ILE A 667 -2.33 18.88 -8.72
C ILE A 667 -3.56 19.73 -9.11
N VAL A 668 -3.42 20.63 -10.08
CA VAL A 668 -4.56 21.40 -10.61
C VAL A 668 -5.61 20.48 -11.19
N ASN A 669 -5.22 19.48 -11.97
CA ASN A 669 -6.14 18.51 -12.55
C ASN A 669 -6.87 17.68 -11.49
N ARG A 670 -6.20 17.29 -10.39
CA ARG A 670 -6.84 16.61 -9.26
C ARG A 670 -7.83 17.50 -8.54
N VAL A 671 -7.46 18.74 -8.26
CA VAL A 671 -8.36 19.72 -7.63
C VAL A 671 -9.58 19.96 -8.51
N TRP A 672 -9.38 20.12 -9.81
CA TRP A 672 -10.45 20.21 -10.79
C TRP A 672 -11.37 18.99 -10.75
N MET A 673 -10.80 17.79 -10.79
CA MET A 673 -11.55 16.53 -10.74
C MET A 673 -12.46 16.45 -9.52
N HIS A 674 -11.99 16.85 -8.34
CA HIS A 674 -12.81 16.78 -7.12
C HIS A 674 -13.98 17.79 -7.13
N HIS A 675 -13.84 18.94 -7.79
CA HIS A 675 -14.92 19.92 -7.94
C HIS A 675 -15.91 19.55 -9.05
N PHE A 676 -15.43 19.12 -10.21
CA PHE A 676 -16.25 18.89 -11.40
C PHE A 676 -16.62 17.42 -11.64
N GLY A 677 -16.13 16.49 -10.81
CA GLY A 677 -16.40 15.05 -10.92
C GLY A 677 -15.52 14.31 -11.95
N SER A 678 -14.75 15.02 -12.77
CA SER A 678 -13.80 14.46 -13.74
C SER A 678 -12.69 15.46 -14.01
N GLY A 679 -11.45 14.98 -14.18
CA GLY A 679 -10.31 15.82 -14.50
C GLY A 679 -10.38 16.39 -15.93
N LEU A 680 -9.68 17.49 -16.17
CA LEU A 680 -9.40 17.96 -17.54
C LEU A 680 -8.60 16.90 -18.30
N VAL A 681 -7.67 16.24 -17.63
CA VAL A 681 -7.05 14.97 -18.01
C VAL A 681 -7.73 13.87 -17.21
N ARG A 682 -8.43 12.96 -17.87
CA ARG A 682 -9.26 11.94 -17.21
C ARG A 682 -8.47 10.75 -16.68
N THR A 683 -7.17 10.72 -16.90
CA THR A 683 -6.18 9.81 -16.31
C THR A 683 -5.29 10.58 -15.31
N PRO A 684 -5.74 10.81 -14.05
CA PRO A 684 -5.12 11.80 -13.17
C PRO A 684 -3.67 11.51 -12.76
N SER A 685 -3.20 10.27 -12.95
CA SER A 685 -1.82 9.84 -12.66
C SER A 685 -1.08 9.27 -13.87
N ASP A 686 -1.61 9.47 -15.08
CA ASP A 686 -0.94 9.12 -16.34
C ASP A 686 -1.17 10.27 -17.33
N PHE A 687 -0.17 11.15 -17.43
CA PHE A 687 -0.07 12.26 -18.37
C PHE A 687 0.84 11.89 -19.55
N GLY A 688 1.29 10.63 -19.61
CA GLY A 688 2.13 10.11 -20.69
C GLY A 688 1.36 9.96 -22.00
N PHE A 689 1.98 9.30 -22.98
CA PHE A 689 1.40 9.04 -24.31
C PHE A 689 0.13 8.19 -24.29
N ARG A 690 -0.07 7.39 -23.24
CA ARG A 690 -1.29 6.59 -23.05
C ARG A 690 -2.37 7.30 -22.23
N GLY A 691 -2.00 8.37 -21.54
CA GLY A 691 -2.94 9.23 -20.85
C GLY A 691 -3.89 9.91 -21.81
N ASP A 692 -5.07 10.26 -21.32
CA ASP A 692 -6.01 11.03 -22.10
C ASP A 692 -5.46 12.44 -22.36
N PRO A 693 -5.62 13.00 -23.57
CA PRO A 693 -5.32 14.41 -23.79
C PRO A 693 -6.26 15.28 -22.96
N PRO A 694 -5.83 16.48 -22.52
CA PRO A 694 -6.69 17.37 -21.78
C PRO A 694 -7.89 17.79 -22.65
N THR A 695 -9.09 17.81 -22.08
CA THR A 695 -10.30 18.32 -22.77
C THR A 695 -10.17 19.81 -23.09
N HIS A 696 -9.50 20.56 -22.20
CA HIS A 696 -9.21 21.98 -22.32
C HIS A 696 -7.70 22.25 -22.04
N PRO A 697 -6.80 22.01 -23.01
CA PRO A 697 -5.35 22.18 -22.85
C PRO A 697 -4.96 23.59 -22.42
N GLU A 698 -5.55 24.62 -23.05
CA GLU A 698 -5.22 26.01 -22.75
C GLU A 698 -5.66 26.41 -21.34
N LEU A 699 -6.78 25.85 -20.87
CA LEU A 699 -7.28 26.05 -19.51
C LEU A 699 -6.39 25.37 -18.47
N LEU A 700 -5.94 24.14 -18.74
CA LEU A 700 -5.04 23.42 -17.85
C LEU A 700 -3.72 24.20 -17.66
N ASP A 701 -3.15 24.71 -18.76
CA ASP A 701 -1.94 25.53 -18.72
C ASP A 701 -2.16 26.86 -17.99
N TYR A 702 -3.28 27.54 -18.26
CA TYR A 702 -3.66 28.76 -17.56
C TYR A 702 -3.75 28.54 -16.05
N LEU A 703 -4.44 27.48 -15.61
CA LEU A 703 -4.60 27.17 -14.19
C LEU A 703 -3.29 26.76 -13.53
N ALA A 704 -2.44 25.97 -14.21
CA ALA A 704 -1.13 25.58 -13.70
C ALA A 704 -0.22 26.80 -13.50
N LEU A 705 -0.15 27.69 -14.49
CA LEU A 705 0.65 28.92 -14.40
C LEU A 705 0.11 29.86 -13.30
N LYS A 706 -1.21 30.07 -13.24
CA LYS A 706 -1.84 30.89 -12.20
C LYS A 706 -1.64 30.31 -10.81
N PHE A 707 -1.65 29.00 -10.67
CA PHE A 707 -1.40 28.33 -9.39
C PHE A 707 0.01 28.62 -8.87
N VAL A 708 1.03 28.49 -9.72
CA VAL A 708 2.42 28.84 -9.39
C VAL A 708 2.55 30.33 -9.07
N GLU A 709 1.99 31.22 -9.91
CA GLU A 709 1.98 32.68 -9.71
C GLU A 709 1.32 33.08 -8.37
N SER A 710 0.30 32.35 -7.94
CA SER A 710 -0.42 32.61 -6.69
C SER A 710 0.32 32.16 -5.42
N GLY A 711 1.55 31.63 -5.57
CA GLY A 711 2.37 31.08 -4.50
C GLY A 711 1.99 29.65 -4.12
N TRP A 712 1.56 28.83 -5.08
CA TRP A 712 1.18 27.42 -4.86
C TRP A 712 0.07 27.22 -3.81
N SER A 713 -0.82 28.21 -3.64
CA SER A 713 -1.92 28.19 -2.67
C SER A 713 -3.12 27.40 -3.19
N LEU A 714 -3.42 26.28 -2.53
CA LEU A 714 -4.57 25.45 -2.88
C LEU A 714 -5.89 26.17 -2.58
N LYS A 715 -5.96 26.98 -1.51
CA LYS A 715 -7.17 27.75 -1.22
C LYS A 715 -7.47 28.79 -2.28
N LYS A 716 -6.46 29.50 -2.81
CA LYS A 716 -6.66 30.42 -3.93
C LYS A 716 -7.12 29.70 -5.19
N LEU A 717 -6.58 28.51 -5.48
CA LEU A 717 -7.02 27.68 -6.60
C LEU A 717 -8.49 27.27 -6.44
N HIS A 718 -8.90 26.75 -5.29
CA HIS A 718 -10.31 26.41 -5.03
C HIS A 718 -11.21 27.63 -5.20
N ARG A 719 -10.83 28.77 -4.63
CA ARG A 719 -11.60 30.01 -4.75
C ARG A 719 -11.79 30.42 -6.22
N LEU A 720 -10.74 30.33 -7.03
CA LEU A 720 -10.78 30.64 -8.46
C LEU A 720 -11.75 29.71 -9.21
N LEU A 721 -11.68 28.40 -8.95
CA LEU A 721 -12.57 27.42 -9.57
C LEU A 721 -14.03 27.63 -9.17
N MET A 722 -14.30 27.77 -7.87
CA MET A 722 -15.65 27.82 -7.34
C MET A 722 -16.39 29.11 -7.68
N THR A 723 -15.66 30.21 -7.93
CA THR A 723 -16.25 31.49 -8.36
C THR A 723 -16.51 31.59 -9.86
N SER A 724 -16.14 30.57 -10.64
CA SER A 724 -16.46 30.48 -12.08
C SER A 724 -17.96 30.27 -12.31
N ALA A 725 -18.47 30.74 -13.45
CA ALA A 725 -19.81 30.39 -13.90
C ALA A 725 -19.93 28.89 -14.18
N ALA A 726 -18.87 28.26 -14.72
CA ALA A 726 -18.81 26.83 -14.99
C ALA A 726 -19.13 25.98 -13.74
N TYR A 727 -18.55 26.31 -12.58
CA TYR A 727 -18.83 25.62 -11.32
C TYR A 727 -20.22 25.91 -10.77
N ARG A 728 -20.78 27.10 -11.01
CA ARG A 728 -22.09 27.54 -10.48
C ARG A 728 -23.28 27.07 -11.30
N GLN A 729 -23.08 26.37 -12.41
CA GLN A 729 -24.16 25.82 -13.24
C GLN A 729 -25.08 24.87 -12.46
N ALA A 730 -26.34 24.79 -12.90
CA ALA A 730 -27.28 23.75 -12.51
C ALA A 730 -26.88 22.38 -13.12
N SER A 731 -27.32 21.30 -12.48
CA SER A 731 -27.05 19.92 -12.90
C SER A 731 -28.13 19.33 -13.84
N GLY A 732 -29.14 20.14 -14.16
CA GLY A 732 -30.28 19.79 -15.01
C GLY A 732 -29.85 19.27 -16.38
N ASP A 733 -30.60 18.31 -16.91
CA ASP A 733 -30.33 17.72 -18.21
C ASP A 733 -30.93 18.57 -19.36
N ASN A 734 -30.27 18.55 -20.51
CA ASN A 734 -30.71 19.19 -21.74
C ASN A 734 -30.47 18.23 -22.91
N GLU A 735 -31.51 17.97 -23.70
CA GLU A 735 -31.46 17.03 -24.82
C GLU A 735 -30.34 17.34 -25.82
N ALA A 736 -30.14 18.62 -26.17
CA ALA A 736 -29.10 19.02 -27.12
C ALA A 736 -27.69 18.74 -26.56
N GLY A 737 -27.47 19.08 -25.28
CA GLY A 737 -26.23 18.81 -24.55
C GLY A 737 -25.92 17.33 -24.49
N ARG A 738 -26.88 16.52 -24.05
CA ARG A 738 -26.76 15.06 -23.94
C ARG A 738 -26.47 14.39 -25.28
N LYS A 739 -27.00 14.91 -26.38
CA LYS A 739 -26.76 14.34 -27.73
C LYS A 739 -25.37 14.67 -28.26
N ILE A 740 -24.86 15.88 -28.03
CA ILE A 740 -23.57 16.34 -28.57
C ILE A 740 -22.40 15.94 -27.66
N ASP A 741 -22.62 15.98 -26.35
CA ASP A 741 -21.62 15.72 -25.30
C ASP A 741 -22.26 14.95 -24.14
N PRO A 742 -22.56 13.64 -24.33
CA PRO A 742 -23.26 12.81 -23.35
C PRO A 742 -22.50 12.66 -22.03
N GLU A 743 -21.17 12.72 -22.08
CA GLU A 743 -20.29 12.62 -20.91
C GLU A 743 -20.02 13.98 -20.25
N ASN A 744 -20.59 15.06 -20.77
CA ASN A 744 -20.42 16.43 -20.27
C ASN A 744 -18.93 16.85 -20.17
N GLN A 745 -18.11 16.44 -21.14
CA GLN A 745 -16.67 16.79 -21.20
C GLN A 745 -16.43 18.28 -21.43
N LEU A 746 -17.36 18.94 -22.11
CA LEU A 746 -17.33 20.38 -22.43
C LEU A 746 -17.99 21.22 -21.34
N LEU A 747 -18.57 20.58 -20.31
CA LEU A 747 -19.12 21.24 -19.12
C LEU A 747 -20.29 22.18 -19.43
N TRP A 748 -21.21 21.71 -20.27
CA TRP A 748 -22.46 22.43 -20.56
C TRP A 748 -23.44 22.41 -19.37
N ARG A 749 -23.17 21.60 -18.33
CA ARG A 749 -23.87 21.61 -17.04
C ARG A 749 -22.93 21.20 -15.90
N MET A 750 -23.39 21.30 -14.66
CA MET A 750 -22.68 20.69 -13.52
C MET A 750 -22.91 19.17 -13.47
N ASN A 751 -21.86 18.39 -13.18
CA ASN A 751 -21.98 16.95 -12.98
C ASN A 751 -22.61 16.64 -11.62
N ARG A 752 -23.61 15.76 -11.60
CA ARG A 752 -24.18 15.22 -10.35
C ARG A 752 -23.13 14.36 -9.66
N ARG A 753 -22.98 14.55 -8.35
CA ARG A 753 -21.99 13.81 -7.54
C ARG A 753 -22.67 13.17 -6.35
N ARG A 754 -22.38 11.88 -6.18
CA ARG A 754 -22.75 11.12 -4.98
C ARG A 754 -21.78 11.47 -3.86
N LEU A 755 -22.28 11.51 -2.63
CA LEU A 755 -21.43 11.65 -1.45
C LEU A 755 -20.53 10.41 -1.32
N GLU A 756 -19.26 10.67 -1.06
CA GLU A 756 -18.31 9.63 -0.62
C GLU A 756 -18.67 9.15 0.78
N ILE A 757 -18.23 7.95 1.14
CA ILE A 757 -18.60 7.32 2.41
C ILE A 757 -18.28 8.17 3.64
N GLU A 758 -17.16 8.90 3.64
CA GLU A 758 -16.80 9.78 4.74
C GLU A 758 -17.80 10.91 4.92
N SER A 759 -18.18 11.58 3.82
CA SER A 759 -19.15 12.67 3.83
C SER A 759 -20.56 12.16 4.12
N LEU A 760 -20.93 10.99 3.61
CA LEU A 760 -22.22 10.36 3.88
C LEU A 760 -22.38 10.01 5.37
N ARG A 761 -21.39 9.29 5.94
CA ARG A 761 -21.38 8.94 7.36
C ARG A 761 -21.36 10.17 8.26
N ASP A 762 -20.51 11.15 7.94
CA ASP A 762 -20.40 12.40 8.72
C ASP A 762 -21.70 13.22 8.62
N SER A 763 -22.39 13.20 7.46
CA SER A 763 -23.71 13.84 7.29
C SER A 763 -24.76 13.22 8.18
N MET A 764 -24.77 11.88 8.34
CA MET A 764 -25.73 11.21 9.22
C MET A 764 -25.50 11.58 10.69
N LEU A 765 -24.25 11.63 11.12
CA LEU A 765 -23.87 12.08 12.46
C LEU A 765 -24.21 13.56 12.69
N ALA A 766 -24.00 14.41 11.69
CA ALA A 766 -24.32 15.83 11.75
C ALA A 766 -25.84 16.06 11.83
N ALA A 767 -26.62 15.40 10.96
CA ALA A 767 -28.07 15.45 10.97
C ALA A 767 -28.62 14.95 12.31
N ALA A 768 -28.06 13.87 12.87
CA ALA A 768 -28.41 13.36 14.19
C ALA A 768 -27.97 14.25 15.37
N GLY A 769 -27.16 15.29 15.12
CA GLY A 769 -26.71 16.23 16.17
C GLY A 769 -25.64 15.64 17.09
N ARG A 770 -24.94 14.59 16.64
CA ARG A 770 -23.95 13.86 17.44
C ARG A 770 -22.51 14.11 17.02
N LEU A 771 -22.28 14.64 15.83
CA LEU A 771 -20.95 14.75 15.24
C LEU A 771 -19.96 15.54 16.13
N ASP A 772 -18.93 14.86 16.59
CA ASP A 772 -17.75 15.42 17.26
C ASP A 772 -16.74 15.92 16.21
N LEU A 773 -16.44 17.21 16.29
CA LEU A 773 -15.53 17.93 15.40
C LEU A 773 -14.08 17.98 15.91
N THR A 774 -13.76 17.25 16.97
CA THR A 774 -12.40 17.16 17.53
C THR A 774 -11.40 16.64 16.50
N MET A 775 -10.40 17.47 16.22
CA MET A 775 -9.38 17.20 15.21
C MET A 775 -8.16 16.47 15.77
N GLY A 776 -7.62 15.55 14.98
CA GLY A 776 -6.33 14.91 15.20
C GLY A 776 -6.26 13.91 16.36
N GLY A 777 -5.10 13.31 16.58
CA GLY A 777 -4.90 12.27 17.58
C GLY A 777 -5.21 10.87 17.08
N VAL A 778 -5.29 9.91 17.98
CA VAL A 778 -5.37 8.48 17.61
C VAL A 778 -6.66 8.15 16.85
N PRO A 779 -6.61 7.17 15.93
CA PRO A 779 -7.78 6.76 15.16
C PRO A 779 -8.80 6.00 16.01
N PHE A 780 -10.04 5.92 15.54
CA PHE A 780 -11.13 5.14 16.14
C PHE A 780 -11.68 4.07 15.17
N SER A 781 -12.41 3.07 15.66
CA SER A 781 -12.95 2.03 14.79
C SER A 781 -14.27 2.48 14.18
N LEU A 782 -14.34 2.48 12.85
CA LEU A 782 -15.55 2.81 12.09
C LEU A 782 -16.67 1.78 12.25
N THR A 783 -16.36 0.58 12.74
CA THR A 783 -17.32 -0.52 12.95
C THR A 783 -17.71 -0.70 14.42
N ALA A 784 -17.27 0.20 15.30
CA ALA A 784 -17.63 0.15 16.72
C ALA A 784 -19.13 0.36 16.95
N GLN A 785 -19.68 -0.38 17.92
CA GLN A 785 -21.05 -0.24 18.41
C GLN A 785 -21.02 -0.03 19.93
N PRO A 786 -21.60 1.06 20.48
CA PRO A 786 -22.23 2.16 19.74
C PRO A 786 -21.24 2.91 18.85
N SER A 787 -21.76 3.57 17.81
CA SER A 787 -20.91 4.29 16.87
C SER A 787 -20.19 5.45 17.54
N VAL A 788 -18.88 5.56 17.26
CA VAL A 788 -18.08 6.71 17.70
C VAL A 788 -18.50 7.89 16.84
N PRO A 789 -19.03 8.98 17.41
CA PRO A 789 -19.67 10.02 16.63
C PRO A 789 -18.66 11.02 16.08
N ARG A 790 -17.45 10.57 15.76
CA ARG A 790 -16.35 11.40 15.27
C ARG A 790 -16.27 11.34 13.74
N ARG A 791 -15.73 12.42 13.16
CA ARG A 791 -15.46 12.53 11.72
C ARG A 791 -14.71 11.33 11.16
N SER A 792 -15.17 10.82 10.03
CA SER A 792 -14.74 9.56 9.43
C SER A 792 -13.28 9.56 8.95
N VAL A 793 -12.71 10.73 8.65
CA VAL A 793 -11.27 10.88 8.31
C VAL A 793 -10.34 10.40 9.42
N TYR A 794 -10.82 10.36 10.68
CA TYR A 794 -10.09 9.84 11.84
C TYR A 794 -10.34 8.36 12.12
N GLY A 795 -11.04 7.66 11.23
CA GLY A 795 -11.22 6.22 11.30
C GLY A 795 -9.91 5.46 11.11
N TYR A 796 -9.79 4.31 11.78
CA TYR A 796 -8.66 3.39 11.63
C TYR A 796 -8.73 2.69 10.27
N ILE A 797 -7.67 2.82 9.48
CA ILE A 797 -7.56 2.23 8.14
C ILE A 797 -6.59 1.06 8.15
N GLU A 798 -7.10 -0.16 8.03
CA GLU A 798 -6.31 -1.39 7.99
C GLU A 798 -5.97 -1.76 6.53
N ARG A 799 -4.66 -1.82 6.23
CA ARG A 799 -4.10 -2.34 4.97
C ARG A 799 -4.48 -3.81 4.79
N GLY A 800 -4.90 -4.19 3.58
CA GLY A 800 -5.41 -5.53 3.27
C GLY A 800 -6.79 -5.89 3.85
N ARG A 801 -7.37 -5.09 4.76
CA ARG A 801 -8.68 -5.39 5.38
C ARG A 801 -9.53 -4.14 5.58
N VAL A 802 -9.88 -3.49 4.48
CA VAL A 802 -10.82 -2.37 4.49
C VAL A 802 -12.20 -2.85 4.99
N PRO A 803 -12.80 -2.21 6.02
CA PRO A 803 -14.12 -2.56 6.51
C PRO A 803 -15.16 -2.64 5.39
N GLY A 804 -16.05 -3.63 5.44
CA GLY A 804 -17.08 -3.85 4.39
C GLY A 804 -17.94 -2.61 4.11
N LEU A 805 -18.19 -1.76 5.12
CA LEU A 805 -18.83 -0.46 4.96
C LEU A 805 -18.06 0.46 4.00
N LEU A 806 -16.76 0.61 4.19
CA LEU A 806 -15.93 1.46 3.33
C LEU A 806 -15.86 0.90 1.91
N SER A 807 -15.65 -0.42 1.78
CA SER A 807 -15.56 -1.10 0.49
C SER A 807 -16.86 -1.02 -0.32
N ALA A 808 -18.03 -1.11 0.33
CA ALA A 808 -19.32 -1.01 -0.34
C ALA A 808 -19.61 0.37 -0.95
N PHE A 809 -18.88 1.41 -0.53
CA PHE A 809 -19.03 2.79 -0.98
C PHE A 809 -17.73 3.33 -1.60
N ASP A 810 -17.03 2.45 -2.32
CA ASP A 810 -15.90 2.79 -3.21
C ASP A 810 -14.73 3.50 -2.54
N PHE A 811 -14.47 3.22 -1.25
CA PHE A 811 -13.29 3.73 -0.55
C PHE A 811 -12.00 3.29 -1.26
N ALA A 812 -11.01 4.17 -1.30
CA ALA A 812 -9.74 3.89 -1.95
C ALA A 812 -8.98 2.75 -1.23
N SER A 813 -8.45 1.78 -1.98
CA SER A 813 -7.58 0.77 -1.37
C SER A 813 -6.31 1.45 -0.82
N PRO A 814 -5.97 1.25 0.46
CA PRO A 814 -4.73 1.78 1.02
C PRO A 814 -3.50 1.03 0.50
N ASP A 815 -3.65 -0.12 -0.17
CA ASP A 815 -2.54 -1.00 -0.57
C ASP A 815 -1.60 -0.38 -1.61
N GLN A 816 -2.06 0.61 -2.36
CA GLN A 816 -1.32 1.26 -3.43
C GLN A 816 -1.82 2.69 -3.66
N HIS A 817 -1.07 3.49 -4.41
CA HIS A 817 -1.52 4.81 -4.86
C HIS A 817 -2.88 4.73 -5.58
N ALA A 818 -3.85 5.53 -5.11
CA ALA A 818 -5.18 5.65 -5.72
C ALA A 818 -5.34 7.03 -6.39
N PRO A 819 -5.36 7.11 -7.74
CA PRO A 819 -5.47 8.38 -8.47
C PRO A 819 -6.86 9.02 -8.39
N MET A 820 -7.89 8.19 -8.24
CA MET A 820 -9.30 8.51 -8.15
C MET A 820 -10.07 7.31 -7.58
N ARG A 821 -11.31 7.52 -7.15
CA ARG A 821 -12.24 6.46 -6.74
C ARG A 821 -13.21 6.17 -7.87
N TYR A 822 -13.40 4.90 -8.22
CA TYR A 822 -14.41 4.50 -9.20
C TYR A 822 -15.75 4.37 -8.50
N VAL A 823 -16.69 5.27 -8.82
CA VAL A 823 -17.99 5.31 -8.16
C VAL A 823 -18.92 4.25 -8.74
N THR A 824 -19.47 3.39 -7.89
CA THR A 824 -20.47 2.39 -8.22
C THR A 824 -21.81 2.73 -7.58
N THR A 825 -22.91 2.40 -8.28
CA THR A 825 -24.28 2.49 -7.74
C THR A 825 -24.87 1.09 -7.79
N VAL A 826 -24.92 0.42 -6.63
CA VAL A 826 -25.31 -1.00 -6.54
C VAL A 826 -26.36 -1.23 -5.45
N PRO A 827 -27.27 -2.22 -5.60
CA PRO A 827 -28.34 -2.46 -4.63
C PRO A 827 -27.86 -2.71 -3.19
N GLN A 828 -26.65 -3.26 -3.01
CA GLN A 828 -26.06 -3.51 -1.71
C GLN A 828 -25.91 -2.23 -0.86
N GLN A 829 -25.73 -1.07 -1.50
CA GLN A 829 -25.64 0.22 -0.79
C GLN A 829 -27.00 0.62 -0.20
N ALA A 830 -28.10 0.37 -0.91
CA ALA A 830 -29.45 0.59 -0.37
C ALA A 830 -29.76 -0.40 0.77
N LEU A 831 -29.40 -1.67 0.61
CA LEU A 831 -29.53 -2.68 1.68
C LEU A 831 -28.72 -2.32 2.92
N PHE A 832 -27.57 -1.66 2.77
CA PHE A 832 -26.81 -1.15 3.90
C PHE A 832 -27.63 -0.13 4.70
N PHE A 833 -28.25 0.86 4.05
CA PHE A 833 -29.03 1.85 4.79
C PHE A 833 -30.20 1.25 5.58
N LEU A 834 -30.88 0.25 5.00
CA LEU A 834 -32.01 -0.44 5.62
C LEU A 834 -31.61 -1.27 6.84
N ASN A 835 -30.46 -1.94 6.79
CA ASN A 835 -30.09 -2.98 7.76
C ASN A 835 -28.94 -2.59 8.70
N SER A 836 -28.30 -1.46 8.48
CA SER A 836 -27.12 -1.06 9.25
C SER A 836 -27.47 -0.64 10.68
N PRO A 837 -26.82 -1.24 11.71
CA PRO A 837 -26.96 -0.78 13.09
C PRO A 837 -26.60 0.69 13.26
N PHE A 838 -25.63 1.19 12.48
CA PHE A 838 -25.22 2.59 12.50
C PHE A 838 -26.35 3.53 12.05
N VAL A 839 -27.04 3.19 10.95
CA VAL A 839 -28.12 4.02 10.41
C VAL A 839 -29.33 3.99 11.35
N ALA A 840 -29.66 2.80 11.89
CA ALA A 840 -30.69 2.67 12.91
C ALA A 840 -30.39 3.45 14.20
N GLU A 841 -29.10 3.54 14.60
CA GLU A 841 -28.67 4.38 15.71
C GLU A 841 -28.87 5.88 15.40
N GLN A 842 -28.52 6.34 14.20
CA GLN A 842 -28.70 7.75 13.81
C GLN A 842 -30.17 8.12 13.65
N ALA A 843 -31.00 7.21 13.13
CA ALA A 843 -32.43 7.41 13.00
C ALA A 843 -33.12 7.62 14.36
N ARG A 844 -32.74 6.86 15.38
CA ARG A 844 -33.20 7.07 16.77
C ARG A 844 -32.68 8.37 17.37
N ALA A 845 -31.43 8.72 17.09
CA ALA A 845 -30.85 9.97 17.57
C ALA A 845 -31.57 11.18 16.97
N LEU A 846 -31.93 11.14 15.67
CA LEU A 846 -32.70 12.16 14.98
C LEU A 846 -34.06 12.42 15.64
N THR A 847 -34.81 11.37 15.98
CA THR A 847 -36.11 11.53 16.64
C THR A 847 -36.00 11.99 18.10
N SER A 848 -34.84 11.73 18.71
CA SER A 848 -34.52 12.15 20.09
C SER A 848 -33.96 13.57 20.17
N ARG A 849 -33.73 14.25 19.03
CA ARG A 849 -33.28 15.66 19.02
C ARG A 849 -34.31 16.53 19.76
N PRO A 850 -33.88 17.48 20.61
CA PRO A 850 -34.80 18.26 21.43
C PRO A 850 -35.93 18.92 20.63
N GLU A 851 -35.62 19.54 19.49
CA GLU A 851 -36.58 20.20 18.62
C GLU A 851 -37.54 19.23 17.93
N VAL A 852 -37.16 17.97 17.70
CA VAL A 852 -38.04 16.94 17.12
C VAL A 852 -38.88 16.31 18.22
N ALA A 853 -38.28 15.93 19.34
CA ALA A 853 -38.97 15.28 20.44
C ALA A 853 -40.03 16.19 21.09
N ALA A 854 -39.70 17.47 21.29
CA ALA A 854 -40.55 18.45 21.93
C ALA A 854 -41.62 19.07 21.01
N ALA A 855 -41.58 18.82 19.70
CA ALA A 855 -42.55 19.39 18.77
C ALA A 855 -43.98 18.88 19.08
N PRO A 856 -44.97 19.78 19.21
CA PRO A 856 -46.33 19.46 19.66
C PRO A 856 -47.17 18.70 18.63
N THR A 857 -46.90 18.89 17.34
CA THR A 857 -47.68 18.29 16.25
C THR A 857 -46.83 17.37 15.36
N ALA A 858 -47.48 16.37 14.74
CA ALA A 858 -46.79 15.50 13.79
C ALA A 858 -46.24 16.28 12.59
N SER A 859 -46.94 17.33 12.14
CA SER A 859 -46.50 18.22 11.06
C SER A 859 -45.21 18.95 11.44
N GLU A 860 -45.13 19.53 12.63
CA GLU A 860 -43.92 20.20 13.11
C GLU A 860 -42.76 19.23 13.30
N LYS A 861 -43.01 18.00 13.77
CA LYS A 861 -41.98 16.95 13.83
C LYS A 861 -41.42 16.62 12.45
N VAL A 862 -42.28 16.45 11.45
CA VAL A 862 -41.84 16.22 10.06
C VAL A 862 -41.00 17.39 9.56
N ARG A 863 -41.44 18.63 9.77
CA ARG A 863 -40.68 19.83 9.37
C ARG A 863 -39.31 19.87 10.02
N ASN A 864 -39.22 19.61 11.33
CA ASN A 864 -37.94 19.60 12.05
C ASN A 864 -37.00 18.48 11.56
N LEU A 865 -37.53 17.32 11.18
CA LEU A 865 -36.73 16.26 10.54
C LEU A 865 -36.21 16.69 9.15
N TYR A 866 -37.05 17.29 8.30
CA TYR A 866 -36.62 17.81 7.00
C TYR A 866 -35.57 18.92 7.14
N ARG A 867 -35.72 19.82 8.11
CA ARG A 867 -34.72 20.85 8.43
C ARG A 867 -33.40 20.22 8.87
N ALA A 868 -33.44 19.20 9.74
CA ALA A 868 -32.23 18.53 10.22
C ALA A 868 -31.49 17.72 9.16
N ILE A 869 -32.22 17.08 8.23
CA ILE A 869 -31.66 16.14 7.23
C ILE A 869 -31.32 16.86 5.92
N PHE A 870 -32.20 17.75 5.46
CA PHE A 870 -32.11 18.41 4.16
C PHE A 870 -31.87 19.92 4.25
N ALA A 871 -31.80 20.51 5.45
CA ALA A 871 -31.67 21.96 5.62
C ALA A 871 -32.80 22.73 4.89
N ARG A 872 -34.05 22.24 4.98
CA ARG A 872 -35.22 22.80 4.28
C ARG A 872 -36.54 22.40 4.89
N GLU A 873 -37.59 23.11 4.49
CA GLU A 873 -38.96 22.68 4.72
C GLU A 873 -39.40 21.62 3.69
N PRO A 874 -40.24 20.64 4.08
CA PRO A 874 -40.92 19.79 3.12
C PRO A 874 -41.87 20.65 2.28
N ASP A 875 -42.04 20.29 1.01
CA ASP A 875 -43.14 20.83 0.22
C ASP A 875 -44.49 20.24 0.66
N GLY A 876 -45.58 20.71 0.05
CA GLY A 876 -46.93 20.26 0.41
C GLY A 876 -47.17 18.77 0.19
N ALA A 877 -46.66 18.21 -0.91
CA ALA A 877 -46.85 16.80 -1.26
C ALA A 877 -45.98 15.88 -0.38
N GLU A 878 -44.75 16.31 -0.10
CA GLU A 878 -43.84 15.64 0.83
C GLU A 878 -44.39 15.61 2.25
N LEU A 879 -44.96 16.73 2.73
CA LEU A 879 -45.59 16.79 4.05
C LEU A 879 -46.79 15.84 4.13
N GLU A 880 -47.66 15.85 3.12
CA GLU A 880 -48.82 14.95 3.06
C GLU A 880 -48.40 13.48 3.05
N ALA A 881 -47.44 13.10 2.18
CA ALA A 881 -46.92 11.74 2.10
C ALA A 881 -46.28 11.29 3.42
N SER A 882 -45.56 12.19 4.09
CA SER A 882 -44.93 11.93 5.40
C SER A 882 -45.98 11.65 6.48
N LEU A 883 -47.03 12.48 6.57
CA LEU A 883 -48.12 12.28 7.53
C LEU A 883 -48.89 10.98 7.26
N LYS A 884 -49.11 10.65 5.99
CA LYS A 884 -49.73 9.37 5.58
C LYS A 884 -48.89 8.18 6.03
N PHE A 885 -47.58 8.18 5.78
CA PHE A 885 -46.67 7.13 6.23
C PHE A 885 -46.78 6.90 7.75
N LEU A 886 -46.70 7.97 8.54
CA LEU A 886 -46.76 7.92 10.00
C LEU A 886 -48.09 7.36 10.52
N SER A 887 -49.21 7.68 9.86
CA SER A 887 -50.54 7.18 10.25
C SER A 887 -50.74 5.67 9.98
N SER A 888 -50.05 5.12 8.97
CA SER A 888 -50.18 3.71 8.56
C SER A 888 -49.39 2.72 9.42
N GLY A 889 -48.48 3.20 10.27
CA GLY A 889 -47.45 2.40 10.93
C GLY A 889 -47.72 1.99 12.38
N ALA A 890 -48.94 2.14 12.91
CA ALA A 890 -49.25 2.13 14.35
C ALA A 890 -49.30 0.74 15.05
N GLU A 891 -49.11 -0.39 14.35
CA GLU A 891 -49.47 -1.73 14.88
C GLU A 891 -48.34 -2.77 15.06
N GLN A 892 -47.09 -2.37 15.32
CA GLN A 892 -46.08 -3.35 15.75
C GLN A 892 -45.51 -3.04 17.13
N ALA A 893 -46.01 -3.77 18.13
CA ALA A 893 -45.45 -3.83 19.46
C ALA A 893 -44.00 -4.33 19.39
N VAL A 894 -43.08 -3.54 19.95
CA VAL A 894 -41.68 -3.91 20.13
C VAL A 894 -41.63 -5.09 21.11
N GLY A 895 -41.24 -6.27 20.63
CA GLY A 895 -41.04 -7.44 21.50
C GLY A 895 -40.04 -7.11 22.61
N ALA A 896 -40.33 -7.57 23.83
CA ALA A 896 -39.47 -7.35 24.99
C ALA A 896 -38.06 -7.92 24.72
N ASP A 897 -37.04 -7.10 24.95
CA ASP A 897 -35.62 -7.43 24.82
C ASP A 897 -35.27 -8.49 25.89
N THR A 898 -35.13 -9.77 25.50
CA THR A 898 -34.61 -10.79 26.43
C THR A 898 -33.10 -10.58 26.56
N ALA A 899 -32.68 -9.84 27.59
CA ALA A 899 -31.28 -9.61 27.88
C ALA A 899 -30.51 -10.94 28.00
N SER A 900 -29.37 -11.05 27.30
CA SER A 900 -28.47 -12.20 27.43
C SER A 900 -28.03 -12.37 28.89
N PRO A 901 -27.99 -13.59 29.44
CA PRO A 901 -27.46 -13.83 30.79
C PRO A 901 -25.93 -13.62 30.86
N TRP A 902 -25.27 -13.40 29.73
CA TRP A 902 -23.82 -13.18 29.66
C TRP A 902 -23.46 -11.69 29.69
N GLN A 903 -22.43 -11.36 30.46
CA GLN A 903 -21.77 -10.06 30.51
C GLN A 903 -20.27 -10.25 30.24
N TYR A 904 -19.66 -9.25 29.59
CA TYR A 904 -18.24 -9.26 29.24
C TYR A 904 -17.59 -8.00 29.77
N GLY A 905 -16.38 -8.09 30.29
CA GLY A 905 -15.71 -6.92 30.84
C GLY A 905 -14.32 -7.22 31.38
N VAL A 906 -13.80 -6.27 32.15
CA VAL A 906 -12.59 -6.45 32.96
C VAL A 906 -12.91 -6.30 34.44
N ALA A 907 -12.13 -6.93 35.30
CA ALA A 907 -12.18 -6.65 36.72
C ALA A 907 -10.86 -6.95 37.41
N GLU A 908 -10.72 -6.40 38.61
CA GLU A 908 -9.71 -6.81 39.56
C GLU A 908 -10.17 -8.07 40.31
N PHE A 909 -9.31 -9.09 40.35
CA PHE A 909 -9.47 -10.27 41.18
C PHE A 909 -8.57 -10.17 42.41
N ARG A 910 -9.15 -10.31 43.60
CA ARG A 910 -8.43 -10.21 44.86
C ARG A 910 -8.13 -11.60 45.43
N ALA A 911 -6.84 -11.93 45.47
CA ALA A 911 -6.37 -13.23 45.94
C ALA A 911 -6.60 -13.47 47.44
N ASP A 912 -6.64 -12.41 48.25
CA ASP A 912 -6.88 -12.49 49.69
C ASP A 912 -8.34 -12.82 50.04
N THR A 913 -9.29 -12.37 49.23
CA THR A 913 -10.73 -12.62 49.43
C THR A 913 -11.29 -13.72 48.51
N GLY A 914 -10.56 -14.10 47.47
CA GLY A 914 -11.03 -15.03 46.44
C GLY A 914 -12.20 -14.46 45.62
N ARG A 915 -12.34 -13.13 45.53
CA ARG A 915 -13.51 -12.46 44.94
C ARG A 915 -13.15 -11.46 43.84
N VAL A 916 -14.15 -11.13 43.03
CA VAL A 916 -14.10 -10.07 42.02
C VAL A 916 -14.68 -8.78 42.63
N GLU A 917 -13.86 -7.74 42.83
CA GLU A 917 -14.31 -6.50 43.48
C GLU A 917 -14.86 -5.45 42.48
N SER A 918 -14.33 -5.36 41.26
CA SER A 918 -14.56 -4.21 40.36
C SER A 918 -14.87 -4.58 38.91
N PHE A 919 -16.01 -5.26 38.67
CA PHE A 919 -16.41 -5.58 37.29
C PHE A 919 -16.86 -4.35 36.49
N THR A 920 -16.07 -4.01 35.48
CA THR A 920 -16.36 -2.96 34.49
C THR A 920 -16.77 -3.63 33.18
N PRO A 921 -18.06 -3.58 32.78
CA PRO A 921 -18.50 -4.14 31.52
C PRO A 921 -17.81 -3.48 30.32
N PHE A 922 -17.53 -4.27 29.30
CA PHE A 922 -17.20 -3.75 27.98
C PHE A 922 -18.44 -3.10 27.38
N THR A 923 -18.25 -1.89 26.85
CA THR A 923 -19.31 -1.07 26.27
C THR A 923 -19.22 -0.98 24.76
N VAL A 924 -18.16 -1.52 24.16
CA VAL A 924 -17.91 -1.42 22.71
C VAL A 924 -17.79 -2.79 22.10
N PHE A 925 -18.60 -3.05 21.08
CA PHE A 925 -18.48 -4.22 20.20
C PHE A 925 -17.85 -3.81 18.87
N VAL A 926 -16.80 -4.49 18.43
CA VAL A 926 -16.10 -4.20 17.17
C VAL A 926 -15.96 -5.50 16.38
N SER A 927 -16.65 -5.60 15.24
CA SER A 927 -16.69 -6.79 14.39
C SER A 927 -17.22 -8.04 15.11
N ASP A 928 -16.37 -8.77 15.83
CA ASP A 928 -16.63 -10.09 16.42
C ASP A 928 -16.22 -10.18 17.91
N ARG A 929 -15.96 -9.04 18.55
CA ARG A 929 -15.40 -8.97 19.91
C ARG A 929 -15.96 -7.83 20.74
N TRP A 930 -16.05 -8.06 22.05
CA TRP A 930 -16.31 -7.05 23.07
C TRP A 930 -14.99 -6.49 23.61
N GLN A 931 -14.93 -5.18 23.77
CA GLN A 931 -13.78 -4.42 24.23
C GLN A 931 -14.18 -3.10 24.92
N GLY A 932 -13.26 -2.50 25.68
CA GLY A 932 -13.55 -1.29 26.47
C GLY A 932 -13.48 0.03 25.69
N CYS A 933 -13.00 0.01 24.45
CA CYS A 933 -12.81 1.19 23.60
C CYS A 933 -13.05 0.82 22.12
N SER A 934 -13.06 1.79 21.20
CA SER A 934 -13.26 1.51 19.77
C SER A 934 -11.99 1.01 19.08
N VAL A 935 -10.81 1.46 19.48
CA VAL A 935 -9.53 0.97 18.96
C VAL A 935 -8.63 0.58 20.10
N LEU A 936 -8.06 -0.60 19.99
CA LEU A 936 -7.09 -1.13 20.93
C LEU A 936 -5.67 -0.83 20.46
N PRO A 937 -4.72 -0.74 21.38
CA PRO A 937 -4.96 -0.84 22.82
C PRO A 937 -5.48 0.47 23.42
N ALA A 938 -6.03 0.41 24.63
CA ALA A 938 -6.53 1.59 25.35
C ALA A 938 -5.92 1.76 26.74
N THR A 939 -5.95 3.00 27.23
CA THR A 939 -5.27 3.41 28.47
C THR A 939 -5.72 2.68 29.72
N ARG A 940 -7.02 2.38 29.83
CA ARG A 940 -7.60 1.66 30.97
C ARG A 940 -7.71 0.15 30.76
N PHE A 941 -7.84 -0.30 29.52
CA PHE A 941 -8.17 -1.69 29.21
C PHE A 941 -7.01 -2.48 28.58
N GLY A 942 -5.90 -1.83 28.24
CA GLY A 942 -4.78 -2.46 27.54
C GLY A 942 -5.23 -3.09 26.23
N LYS A 943 -4.90 -4.37 26.03
CA LYS A 943 -5.32 -5.22 24.91
C LYS A 943 -6.57 -6.05 25.22
N ALA A 944 -7.23 -5.81 26.36
CA ALA A 944 -8.29 -6.66 26.87
C ALA A 944 -9.47 -6.80 25.88
N VAL A 945 -9.77 -8.03 25.48
CA VAL A 945 -10.87 -8.39 24.57
C VAL A 945 -11.49 -9.73 24.93
N ILE A 946 -12.77 -9.89 24.64
CA ILE A 946 -13.44 -11.19 24.63
C ILE A 946 -14.07 -11.44 23.25
N ARG A 947 -13.87 -12.64 22.73
CA ARG A 947 -14.46 -13.22 21.51
C ARG A 947 -15.32 -14.42 21.88
N ALA A 948 -16.10 -14.93 20.92
CA ALA A 948 -16.93 -16.13 21.12
C ALA A 948 -16.15 -17.32 21.70
N ALA A 949 -14.92 -17.57 21.22
CA ALA A 949 -14.12 -18.72 21.61
C ALA A 949 -13.07 -18.45 22.71
N GLY A 950 -12.86 -17.21 23.14
CA GLY A 950 -11.70 -16.85 23.97
C GLY A 950 -11.51 -15.35 24.14
N GLY A 951 -10.26 -14.91 24.26
CA GLY A 951 -9.95 -13.50 24.50
C GLY A 951 -8.46 -13.22 24.61
N GLU A 952 -8.15 -12.01 25.07
CA GLU A 952 -6.81 -11.58 25.47
C GLU A 952 -7.00 -10.76 26.76
N PRO A 953 -6.30 -11.05 27.86
CA PRO A 953 -6.37 -10.24 29.08
C PRO A 953 -5.68 -8.89 28.88
N GLY A 954 -5.88 -7.96 29.83
CA GLY A 954 -5.09 -6.74 29.86
C GLY A 954 -3.64 -6.97 30.30
N GLY A 955 -2.83 -5.92 30.23
CA GLY A 955 -1.38 -6.00 30.51
C GLY A 955 -1.01 -5.74 31.98
N LEU A 956 -2.00 -5.57 32.85
CA LEU A 956 -1.83 -5.33 34.29
C LEU A 956 -2.68 -6.35 35.09
N PRO A 957 -2.25 -6.72 36.32
CA PRO A 957 -2.97 -7.70 37.16
C PRO A 957 -4.42 -7.35 37.49
N ASP A 958 -4.77 -6.06 37.49
CA ASP A 958 -6.12 -5.52 37.71
C ASP A 958 -6.98 -5.48 36.43
N GLN A 959 -6.46 -5.97 35.31
CA GLN A 959 -7.13 -6.00 34.01
C GLN A 959 -7.47 -7.43 33.56
N ALA A 960 -7.88 -8.29 34.50
CA ALA A 960 -8.36 -9.62 34.16
C ALA A 960 -9.64 -9.52 33.31
N VAL A 961 -9.70 -10.24 32.19
CA VAL A 961 -10.93 -10.31 31.41
C VAL A 961 -11.90 -11.28 32.03
N ILE A 962 -13.16 -10.88 32.08
CA ILE A 962 -14.23 -11.65 32.68
C ILE A 962 -15.33 -11.89 31.66
N ARG A 963 -15.66 -13.16 31.50
CA ARG A 963 -16.96 -13.60 31.00
C ARG A 963 -17.82 -13.96 32.21
N ARG A 964 -18.89 -13.20 32.47
CA ARG A 964 -19.77 -13.38 33.62
C ARG A 964 -21.12 -13.90 33.17
N TRP A 965 -21.56 -15.00 33.76
CA TRP A 965 -22.92 -15.51 33.61
C TRP A 965 -23.74 -15.10 34.84
N VAL A 966 -24.91 -14.49 34.61
CA VAL A 966 -25.89 -14.16 35.64
C VAL A 966 -26.98 -15.22 35.60
N SER A 967 -27.17 -15.94 36.70
CA SER A 967 -28.05 -17.10 36.76
C SER A 967 -29.51 -16.69 36.56
N PRO A 968 -30.20 -17.15 35.50
CA PRO A 968 -31.63 -16.91 35.32
C PRO A 968 -32.50 -17.85 36.19
N VAL A 969 -31.88 -18.86 36.82
CA VAL A 969 -32.53 -19.94 37.58
C VAL A 969 -31.86 -20.17 38.94
N SER A 970 -32.53 -20.91 39.82
CA SER A 970 -31.93 -21.43 41.06
C SER A 970 -31.74 -22.95 40.93
N GLY A 971 -30.60 -23.49 41.36
CA GLY A 971 -30.35 -24.93 41.25
C GLY A 971 -28.89 -25.35 41.45
N LYS A 972 -28.60 -26.60 41.06
CA LYS A 972 -27.23 -27.14 40.97
C LYS A 972 -26.79 -27.12 39.52
N LEU A 973 -25.69 -26.43 39.25
CA LEU A 973 -25.13 -26.30 37.91
C LEU A 973 -23.88 -27.17 37.72
N ASN A 974 -23.68 -27.59 36.48
CA ASN A 974 -22.46 -28.23 36.00
C ASN A 974 -21.82 -27.34 34.93
N ILE A 975 -20.51 -27.18 35.00
CA ILE A 975 -19.70 -26.39 34.06
C ILE A 975 -18.76 -27.35 33.32
N GLU A 976 -18.70 -27.23 32.01
CA GLU A 976 -17.75 -27.91 31.15
C GLU A 976 -17.01 -26.90 30.29
N GLY A 977 -15.72 -27.12 30.04
CA GLY A 977 -14.93 -26.26 29.18
C GLY A 977 -13.47 -26.70 29.13
N THR A 978 -12.73 -26.08 28.22
CA THR A 978 -11.29 -26.25 28.10
C THR A 978 -10.66 -24.87 27.98
N LEU A 979 -9.76 -24.56 28.90
CA LEU A 979 -8.90 -23.37 28.82
C LEU A 979 -7.63 -23.78 28.07
N GLN A 980 -7.28 -23.06 27.02
CA GLN A 980 -6.09 -23.32 26.23
C GLN A 980 -5.33 -22.02 25.93
N HIS A 981 -4.02 -22.12 25.98
CA HIS A 981 -3.07 -21.09 25.54
C HIS A 981 -2.21 -21.67 24.43
N GLY A 982 -2.17 -21.02 23.28
CA GLY A 982 -1.35 -21.46 22.16
C GLY A 982 0.14 -21.43 22.49
N GLN A 983 0.96 -22.23 21.81
CA GLN A 983 2.40 -21.98 21.82
C GLN A 983 2.69 -20.83 20.85
N PRO A 984 3.23 -19.68 21.31
CA PRO A 984 3.66 -18.63 20.42
C PRO A 984 4.81 -19.15 19.53
N ALA A 985 4.94 -18.61 18.32
CA ALA A 985 6.06 -18.89 17.42
C ALA A 985 7.44 -18.47 17.99
N VAL A 986 7.44 -17.81 19.15
CA VAL A 986 8.61 -17.28 19.86
C VAL A 986 8.43 -17.65 21.33
N PRO A 987 9.38 -18.34 21.99
CA PRO A 987 9.18 -18.95 23.31
C PRO A 987 9.30 -17.95 24.47
N TYR A 988 8.45 -16.92 24.51
CA TYR A 988 8.35 -15.95 25.60
C TYR A 988 6.87 -15.70 25.97
N GLY A 989 6.64 -15.28 27.22
CA GLY A 989 5.33 -15.25 27.88
C GLY A 989 5.22 -16.35 28.95
N ASP A 990 4.55 -16.06 30.06
CA ASP A 990 4.31 -17.04 31.12
C ASP A 990 2.90 -17.66 31.10
N GLY A 991 2.14 -17.35 30.05
CA GLY A 991 0.82 -17.87 29.75
C GLY A 991 -0.28 -17.25 30.61
N VAL A 992 -1.48 -17.81 30.52
CA VAL A 992 -2.65 -17.25 31.23
C VAL A 992 -3.01 -18.07 32.45
N ARG A 993 -3.69 -17.40 33.39
CA ARG A 993 -4.39 -18.04 34.49
C ARG A 993 -5.89 -17.88 34.32
N GLY A 994 -6.63 -18.99 34.38
CA GLY A 994 -8.08 -18.97 34.38
C GLY A 994 -8.65 -19.35 35.74
N ARG A 995 -9.75 -18.72 36.15
CA ARG A 995 -10.49 -19.01 37.38
C ARG A 995 -11.98 -19.06 37.14
N ILE A 996 -12.68 -19.89 37.90
CA ILE A 996 -14.14 -19.83 38.03
C ILE A 996 -14.47 -19.28 39.42
N VAL A 997 -15.20 -18.17 39.46
CA VAL A 997 -15.53 -17.44 40.69
C VAL A 997 -17.04 -17.31 40.84
N SER A 998 -17.58 -17.76 41.96
CA SER A 998 -18.98 -17.60 42.36
C SER A 998 -19.17 -16.33 43.19
N SER A 999 -20.23 -15.56 42.94
CA SER A 999 -20.60 -14.43 43.83
C SER A 999 -20.90 -14.88 45.26
N ARG A 1000 -21.31 -16.15 45.42
CA ARG A 1000 -21.70 -16.74 46.71
C ARG A 1000 -20.51 -17.32 47.46
N ASP A 1001 -19.72 -18.15 46.77
CA ASP A 1001 -18.71 -19.01 47.39
C ASP A 1001 -17.26 -18.55 47.11
N GLY A 1002 -17.04 -17.50 46.31
CA GLY A 1002 -15.70 -17.04 45.93
C GLY A 1002 -15.05 -17.91 44.86
N GLU A 1003 -13.72 -17.99 44.84
CA GLU A 1003 -12.96 -18.82 43.89
C GLU A 1003 -13.27 -20.31 44.10
N LEU A 1004 -13.81 -20.95 43.07
CA LEU A 1004 -14.16 -22.37 43.07
C LEU A 1004 -13.01 -23.25 42.56
N ALA A 1005 -12.29 -22.77 41.55
CA ALA A 1005 -11.15 -23.45 40.95
C ALA A 1005 -10.31 -22.50 40.09
N SER A 1006 -9.03 -22.82 39.91
CA SER A 1006 -8.10 -22.11 39.03
C SER A 1006 -7.13 -23.04 38.30
N TRP A 1007 -6.68 -22.60 37.13
CA TRP A 1007 -5.75 -23.31 36.26
C TRP A 1007 -4.76 -22.32 35.66
N SER A 1008 -3.52 -22.76 35.42
CA SER A 1008 -2.53 -21.98 34.65
C SER A 1008 -2.08 -22.80 33.46
N VAL A 1009 -2.13 -22.19 32.27
CA VAL A 1009 -1.73 -22.83 31.01
C VAL A 1009 -0.69 -21.96 30.30
N ASN A 1010 0.35 -22.57 29.77
CA ASN A 1010 1.36 -21.90 28.95
C ASN A 1010 1.77 -22.88 27.86
N GLY A 1011 1.32 -22.62 26.63
CA GLY A 1011 1.52 -23.55 25.52
C GLY A 1011 0.85 -24.91 25.73
N SER A 1012 -0.23 -24.93 26.51
CA SER A 1012 -0.93 -26.12 26.98
C SER A 1012 -2.43 -25.88 27.13
N SER A 1013 -3.17 -26.90 27.56
CA SER A 1013 -4.61 -26.83 27.82
C SER A 1013 -4.97 -27.52 29.14
N ALA A 1014 -6.05 -27.07 29.78
CA ALA A 1014 -6.63 -27.66 30.98
C ALA A 1014 -8.15 -27.81 30.85
N GLU A 1015 -8.69 -28.96 31.28
CA GLU A 1015 -10.14 -29.17 31.38
C GLU A 1015 -10.69 -28.45 32.62
N THR A 1016 -11.72 -27.62 32.42
CA THR A 1016 -12.29 -26.75 33.46
C THR A 1016 -13.66 -27.23 33.89
N LYS A 1017 -13.76 -28.51 34.29
CA LYS A 1017 -15.03 -29.16 34.65
C LYS A 1017 -15.33 -29.04 36.15
N LEU A 1018 -16.52 -28.55 36.49
CA LEU A 1018 -17.02 -28.47 37.88
C LEU A 1018 -18.47 -28.93 37.93
N ASN A 1019 -18.86 -29.71 38.95
CA ASN A 1019 -20.21 -30.23 39.09
C ASN A 1019 -20.84 -29.84 40.43
N GLY A 1020 -22.15 -29.66 40.44
CA GLY A 1020 -22.92 -29.49 41.68
C GLY A 1020 -22.76 -28.13 42.37
N ILE A 1021 -22.35 -27.09 41.65
CA ILE A 1021 -22.24 -25.73 42.20
C ILE A 1021 -23.66 -25.20 42.46
N LYS A 1022 -23.93 -24.69 43.66
CA LYS A 1022 -25.25 -24.15 44.02
C LYS A 1022 -25.35 -22.68 43.61
N VAL A 1023 -26.45 -22.31 42.96
CA VAL A 1023 -26.78 -20.92 42.62
C VAL A 1023 -28.24 -20.60 42.91
N GLU A 1024 -28.50 -19.34 43.25
CA GLU A 1024 -29.81 -18.72 43.23
C GLU A 1024 -29.96 -17.82 42.00
N LYS A 1025 -31.19 -17.55 41.58
CA LYS A 1025 -31.47 -16.61 40.50
C LYS A 1025 -30.87 -15.24 40.83
N GLY A 1026 -30.04 -14.71 39.93
CA GLY A 1026 -29.28 -13.48 40.11
C GLY A 1026 -27.83 -13.68 40.57
N ASP A 1027 -27.46 -14.86 41.09
CA ASP A 1027 -26.06 -15.18 41.37
C ASP A 1027 -25.20 -15.13 40.10
N THR A 1028 -23.92 -14.84 40.26
CA THR A 1028 -22.99 -14.76 39.14
C THR A 1028 -21.90 -15.82 39.19
N ILE A 1029 -21.62 -16.41 38.04
CA ILE A 1029 -20.43 -17.24 37.79
C ILE A 1029 -19.52 -16.47 36.84
N SER A 1030 -18.34 -16.09 37.31
CA SER A 1030 -17.35 -15.34 36.54
C SER A 1030 -16.21 -16.26 36.11
N PHE A 1031 -16.00 -16.35 34.80
CA PHE A 1031 -14.82 -16.96 34.19
C PHE A 1031 -13.78 -15.88 34.00
N VAL A 1032 -12.80 -15.85 34.89
CA VAL A 1032 -11.78 -14.80 34.99
C VAL A 1032 -10.51 -15.29 34.32
N VAL A 1033 -9.93 -14.51 33.42
CA VAL A 1033 -8.62 -14.77 32.84
C VAL A 1033 -7.72 -13.56 33.01
N ASP A 1034 -6.64 -13.73 33.75
CA ASP A 1034 -5.62 -12.71 34.02
C ASP A 1034 -4.30 -13.07 33.33
N ALA A 1035 -3.60 -12.01 32.94
CA ALA A 1035 -2.20 -12.09 32.59
C ALA A 1035 -1.38 -12.42 33.83
N ARG A 1036 -0.30 -13.19 33.64
CA ARG A 1036 0.61 -13.53 34.74
C ARG A 1036 1.74 -12.48 34.82
N LEU A 1037 2.98 -12.88 35.11
CA LEU A 1037 4.09 -11.94 35.32
C LEU A 1037 4.53 -11.26 34.03
N ASP A 1038 4.43 -11.95 32.89
CA ASP A 1038 4.80 -11.47 31.57
C ASP A 1038 3.56 -11.54 30.65
N PRO A 1039 2.80 -10.43 30.50
CA PRO A 1039 1.51 -10.40 29.79
C PRO A 1039 1.63 -10.55 28.26
N GLU A 1040 2.80 -10.93 27.75
CA GLU A 1040 3.08 -11.04 26.34
C GLU A 1040 2.58 -12.39 25.79
N ASN A 1041 1.84 -12.34 24.68
CA ASN A 1041 1.21 -13.48 24.00
C ASN A 1041 0.08 -14.19 24.75
N ASP A 1042 -0.55 -13.54 25.73
CA ASP A 1042 -1.61 -14.11 26.57
C ASP A 1042 -2.98 -14.32 25.89
N GLY A 1043 -2.99 -14.51 24.57
CA GLY A 1043 -4.20 -14.92 23.86
C GLY A 1043 -4.63 -16.31 24.31
N PHE A 1044 -5.93 -16.46 24.63
CA PHE A 1044 -6.48 -17.73 25.13
C PHE A 1044 -7.76 -18.12 24.40
N THR A 1045 -8.05 -19.42 24.42
CA THR A 1045 -9.36 -19.98 24.08
C THR A 1045 -9.99 -20.57 25.32
N TRP A 1046 -11.19 -20.11 25.67
CA TRP A 1046 -12.00 -20.66 26.75
C TRP A 1046 -13.47 -20.28 26.55
N ALA A 1047 -14.28 -21.27 26.19
CA ALA A 1047 -15.71 -21.10 25.94
C ALA A 1047 -16.52 -22.14 26.74
N PRO A 1048 -16.80 -21.87 28.01
CA PRO A 1048 -17.50 -22.80 28.89
C PRO A 1048 -18.98 -22.99 28.52
N VAL A 1049 -19.52 -24.15 28.86
CA VAL A 1049 -20.93 -24.50 28.79
C VAL A 1049 -21.44 -24.75 30.20
N ILE A 1050 -22.52 -24.06 30.58
CA ILE A 1050 -23.19 -24.21 31.87
C ILE A 1050 -24.48 -24.99 31.66
N ARG A 1051 -24.71 -26.03 32.46
CA ARG A 1051 -25.97 -26.82 32.45
C ARG A 1051 -26.64 -26.80 33.82
N CYS A 1052 -27.95 -26.62 33.85
CA CYS A 1052 -28.78 -26.73 35.05
C CYS A 1052 -30.08 -27.45 34.68
N GLY A 1053 -30.21 -28.72 35.05
CA GLY A 1053 -31.29 -29.58 34.56
C GLY A 1053 -31.21 -29.76 33.03
N GLU A 1054 -32.32 -29.52 32.33
CA GLU A 1054 -32.39 -29.57 30.86
C GLU A 1054 -31.93 -28.28 30.17
N GLN A 1055 -31.70 -27.21 30.93
CA GLN A 1055 -31.27 -25.92 30.38
C GLN A 1055 -29.75 -25.87 30.23
N SER A 1056 -29.28 -25.23 29.15
CA SER A 1056 -27.87 -25.09 28.82
C SER A 1056 -27.58 -23.71 28.27
N TRP A 1057 -26.48 -23.10 28.71
CA TRP A 1057 -25.95 -21.82 28.22
C TRP A 1057 -24.53 -22.01 27.72
N SER A 1058 -24.27 -21.66 26.47
CA SER A 1058 -22.97 -21.84 25.81
C SER A 1058 -22.31 -20.49 25.63
N ALA A 1059 -21.16 -20.30 26.27
CA ALA A 1059 -20.35 -19.10 26.07
C ALA A 1059 -20.06 -18.81 24.59
N LYS A 1060 -19.89 -19.84 23.75
CA LYS A 1060 -19.58 -19.65 22.32
C LYS A 1060 -20.81 -19.31 21.50
N SER A 1061 -21.89 -20.08 21.65
CA SER A 1061 -23.10 -19.96 20.82
C SER A 1061 -23.96 -18.77 21.22
N ASP A 1062 -23.94 -18.39 22.51
CA ASP A 1062 -24.70 -17.27 23.05
C ASP A 1062 -23.94 -15.93 22.91
N PHE A 1063 -22.70 -15.96 22.40
CA PHE A 1063 -21.89 -14.76 22.21
C PHE A 1063 -22.41 -13.96 21.02
N ALA A 1064 -22.94 -12.78 21.29
CA ALA A 1064 -23.38 -11.84 20.27
C ALA A 1064 -22.93 -10.42 20.61
N GLY A 1065 -22.92 -9.56 19.60
CA GLY A 1065 -22.88 -8.12 19.80
C GLY A 1065 -24.21 -7.59 20.37
N PRO A 1066 -24.36 -6.26 20.49
CA PRO A 1066 -25.60 -5.68 20.99
C PRO A 1066 -26.80 -6.05 20.10
N SER A 1067 -27.90 -6.47 20.73
CA SER A 1067 -29.13 -6.85 20.02
C SER A 1067 -29.68 -5.67 19.19
N PRO A 1068 -30.06 -5.88 17.92
CA PRO A 1068 -30.72 -4.86 17.14
C PRO A 1068 -32.07 -4.50 17.79
N ARG A 1069 -32.20 -3.26 18.26
CA ARG A 1069 -33.49 -2.76 18.74
C ARG A 1069 -34.39 -2.42 17.55
N PRO A 1070 -35.65 -2.88 17.50
CA PRO A 1070 -36.61 -2.44 16.49
C PRO A 1070 -36.76 -0.91 16.48
N LEU A 1071 -36.98 -0.32 15.30
CA LEU A 1071 -37.24 1.11 15.15
C LEU A 1071 -38.73 1.37 15.33
N ASP A 1072 -39.08 2.39 16.13
CA ASP A 1072 -40.45 2.90 16.16
C ASP A 1072 -40.83 3.60 14.84
N VAL A 1073 -42.10 3.96 14.68
CA VAL A 1073 -42.60 4.56 13.42
C VAL A 1073 -41.86 5.84 13.03
N TRP A 1074 -41.46 6.66 14.00
CA TRP A 1074 -40.74 7.92 13.75
C TRP A 1074 -39.29 7.66 13.35
N ALA A 1075 -38.63 6.71 14.00
CA ALA A 1075 -37.26 6.35 13.68
C ALA A 1075 -37.19 5.63 12.31
N ARG A 1076 -38.18 4.80 11.96
CA ARG A 1076 -38.30 4.26 10.59
C ARG A 1076 -38.49 5.39 9.57
N PHE A 1077 -39.33 6.38 9.86
CA PHE A 1077 -39.52 7.51 8.97
C PHE A 1077 -38.21 8.31 8.79
N ALA A 1078 -37.48 8.60 9.87
CA ALA A 1078 -36.17 9.24 9.80
C ALA A 1078 -35.17 8.42 8.98
N GLN A 1079 -35.17 7.09 9.11
CA GLN A 1079 -34.35 6.19 8.29
C GLN A 1079 -34.70 6.31 6.80
N VAL A 1080 -35.98 6.32 6.43
CA VAL A 1080 -36.43 6.51 5.03
C VAL A 1080 -35.91 7.83 4.45
N LEU A 1081 -35.92 8.92 5.22
CA LEU A 1081 -35.38 10.21 4.76
C LEU A 1081 -33.87 10.15 4.51
N LEU A 1082 -33.12 9.44 5.36
CA LEU A 1082 -31.67 9.20 5.18
C LEU A 1082 -31.32 8.32 3.95
N GLU A 1083 -32.30 7.57 3.43
CA GLU A 1083 -32.16 6.69 2.26
C GLU A 1083 -32.39 7.40 0.92
N THR A 1084 -32.81 8.66 0.95
CA THR A 1084 -33.16 9.40 -0.27
C THR A 1084 -31.93 9.81 -1.08
N ASN A 1085 -32.13 9.99 -2.39
CA ASN A 1085 -31.11 10.56 -3.27
C ASN A 1085 -30.74 11.99 -2.86
N GLU A 1086 -31.69 12.80 -2.35
CA GLU A 1086 -31.38 14.15 -1.87
C GLU A 1086 -30.39 14.11 -0.70
N PHE A 1087 -30.45 13.09 0.17
CA PHE A 1087 -29.48 12.92 1.23
C PHE A 1087 -28.12 12.43 0.69
N ALA A 1088 -28.13 11.43 -0.19
CA ALA A 1088 -26.92 10.75 -0.65
C ALA A 1088 -26.16 11.46 -1.79
N PHE A 1089 -26.72 12.50 -2.40
CA PHE A 1089 -26.11 13.28 -3.48
C PHE A 1089 -25.92 14.76 -3.10
N VAL A 1090 -24.94 15.39 -3.74
CA VAL A 1090 -24.63 16.82 -3.56
C VAL A 1090 -25.64 17.71 -4.30
N ASP A 1091 -25.99 17.30 -5.54
CA ASP A 1091 -26.68 18.08 -6.57
C ASP A 1091 -27.91 17.37 -7.15
#